data_AF-A0A936JG51-F1
#
_entry.id   AF-A0A936JG51-F1
#
_cell.length_a   1.000
_cell.length_b   1.000
_cell.length_c   1.000
_cell.angle_alpha   90.00
_cell.angle_beta   90.00
_cell.angle_gamma   90.00
#
_symmetry.space_group_name_H-M   'P 1'
#
loop_
_entity.id
_entity.type
_entity.pdbx_description
1 polymer ?
#
loop_
_entity_poly.entity_id
_entity_poly.type
_entity_poly.pdbx_seq_one_letter_code
_entity_poly.pdbx_strand_id
1 'polypeptide(L)'
;MVIPFGKMILQKILSVYYPDKFITIGSSNILIDLAEDINLQNIELTANNLIEINYECKKVIDSVPVFQNWSYEKIGSFVWEYFDGENKKGNKKDSQKYYLVGAYWDGGNPAEQSIRFIENGFWENGYDDKFIDDVNAVPIGSKIAIKAAFTREKTKSVMAIKARGTVLENNKDGRTLVVEWEENFIPFEVDFSGGYWATIKEVTNKEHIKAIFYDNSTNPNAFELIRGKFQSSVFNNYINLLHKIISELKIQRNDQRIVYSVRDNSLNFTVGQRYCFNLYVSDSKGRYGVISKTILHENSEPYDGTPPQPYYSYFKDFNPNSFEWESIIDSIKDELDRTSKSSYGKYNNADFENYVFSFKSDKINTQMNFPLNTILYGPPGTGKTYNTILRAAEIVENRKIDSYQEALEIFKANLHNSIEFITFHQNYSYEDFIQGLRPETDNKSSLTFDKRDGIFKKIADKALENLKLSEKAPDELSNKALFLNALEKLKDNVIDSTTPIKINETAYFTDAEDDAFRYSGDNWTLNDKGFNGFRMKYSDLIRFDEENVVGRKDIKELTNISGLAKQHASYFFKAFELVKSMIDIKQMIKSNIEKKNYVIIIDEINRANISRVFGELITLIEPDKRSHGDIPLEAKLPSGDYFIVPSNLYIIGTMNTADKSIALLDIALRRRFVFESMYPLYEIKGSEIFDKGYITQNK
;
A
#
# COMPACT_ATOMS: atom_id res chain seq x y z
N MET A 1 -10.19 48.79 -29.66
CA MET A 1 -11.48 48.58 -28.97
C MET A 1 -11.17 47.73 -27.75
N VAL A 2 -11.03 48.34 -26.58
CA VAL A 2 -10.66 47.62 -25.34
C VAL A 2 -11.93 47.01 -24.78
N ILE A 3 -12.06 45.69 -24.87
CA ILE A 3 -13.14 44.95 -24.22
C ILE A 3 -12.61 44.50 -22.86
N PRO A 4 -13.26 44.85 -21.74
CA PRO A 4 -12.78 44.50 -20.40
C PRO A 4 -13.20 43.06 -20.09
N PHE A 5 -12.50 42.08 -20.65
CA PHE A 5 -12.63 40.70 -20.19
C PHE A 5 -11.56 40.43 -19.13
N GLY A 6 -11.98 39.96 -17.95
CA GLY A 6 -11.05 39.46 -16.94
C GLY A 6 -10.14 38.40 -17.55
N LYS A 7 -8.83 38.41 -17.22
CA LYS A 7 -7.80 37.53 -17.81
C LYS A 7 -8.22 36.04 -17.82
N MET A 8 -9.04 35.62 -16.85
CA MET A 8 -9.57 34.26 -16.72
C MET A 8 -10.67 33.92 -17.74
N ILE A 9 -11.50 34.91 -18.13
CA ILE A 9 -12.48 34.74 -19.21
C ILE A 9 -11.76 34.63 -20.56
N LEU A 10 -10.73 35.45 -20.76
CA LEU A 10 -9.90 35.39 -21.96
C LEU A 10 -9.18 34.04 -22.10
N GLN A 11 -8.67 33.46 -21.00
CA GLN A 11 -8.10 32.11 -21.01
C GLN A 11 -9.11 31.03 -21.39
N LYS A 12 -10.31 31.08 -20.84
CA LYS A 12 -11.37 30.13 -21.20
C LYS A 12 -11.69 30.20 -22.69
N ILE A 13 -11.82 31.42 -23.23
CA ILE A 13 -12.01 31.63 -24.67
C ILE A 13 -10.83 31.06 -25.46
N LEU A 14 -9.58 31.36 -25.09
CA LEU A 14 -8.40 30.86 -25.80
C LEU A 14 -8.28 29.33 -25.76
N SER A 15 -8.62 28.67 -24.66
CA SER A 15 -8.61 27.21 -24.56
C SER A 15 -9.67 26.52 -25.43
N VAL A 16 -10.77 27.20 -25.74
CA VAL A 16 -11.84 26.67 -26.61
C VAL A 16 -11.53 26.90 -28.08
N TYR A 17 -10.99 28.07 -28.44
CA TYR A 17 -10.70 28.41 -29.85
C TYR A 17 -9.31 27.97 -30.32
N TYR A 18 -8.37 27.71 -29.41
CA TYR A 18 -7.01 27.24 -29.70
C TYR A 18 -6.58 26.09 -28.76
N PRO A 19 -7.31 24.96 -28.76
CA PRO A 19 -7.08 23.84 -27.82
C PRO A 19 -5.70 23.17 -27.97
N ASP A 20 -5.07 23.28 -29.13
CA ASP A 20 -3.71 22.77 -29.36
C ASP A 20 -2.64 23.60 -28.63
N LYS A 21 -3.00 24.80 -28.15
CA LYS A 21 -2.06 25.77 -27.55
C LYS A 21 -2.34 26.06 -26.08
N PHE A 22 -3.55 25.78 -25.59
CA PHE A 22 -3.96 26.14 -24.23
C PHE A 22 -4.75 25.00 -23.57
N ILE A 23 -4.57 24.87 -22.25
CA ILE A 23 -5.28 23.89 -21.40
C ILE A 23 -6.54 24.55 -20.84
N THR A 24 -7.65 23.81 -20.83
CA THR A 24 -8.95 24.26 -20.31
C THR A 24 -8.99 24.25 -18.77
N ILE A 25 -8.32 25.22 -18.13
CA ILE A 25 -8.30 25.39 -16.67
C ILE A 25 -8.86 26.75 -16.30
N GLY A 26 -9.93 26.76 -15.50
CA GLY A 26 -10.67 27.95 -15.11
C GLY A 26 -10.26 28.58 -13.78
N SER A 27 -9.11 28.19 -13.20
CA SER A 27 -8.62 28.66 -11.89
C SER A 27 -7.16 29.08 -11.98
N SER A 28 -6.86 30.31 -11.53
CA SER A 28 -5.49 30.82 -11.50
C SER A 28 -4.59 30.04 -10.55
N ASN A 29 -5.13 29.54 -9.43
CA ASN A 29 -4.35 28.81 -8.44
C ASN A 29 -3.93 27.44 -8.97
N ILE A 30 -4.86 26.69 -9.57
CA ILE A 30 -4.56 25.38 -10.17
C ILE A 30 -3.58 25.53 -11.32
N LEU A 31 -3.69 26.60 -12.12
CA LEU A 31 -2.76 26.83 -13.22
C LEU A 31 -1.34 27.16 -12.73
N ILE A 32 -1.23 27.92 -11.64
CA ILE A 32 0.06 28.21 -10.99
C ILE A 32 0.62 26.93 -10.35
N ASP A 33 -0.22 26.17 -9.65
CA ASP A 33 0.16 24.89 -9.03
C ASP A 33 0.64 23.89 -10.10
N LEU A 34 -0.04 23.81 -11.25
CA LEU A 34 0.40 23.01 -12.39
C LEU A 34 1.79 23.46 -12.86
N ALA A 35 1.99 24.77 -13.03
CA ALA A 35 3.27 25.32 -13.48
C ALA A 35 4.40 25.05 -12.47
N GLU A 36 4.11 25.09 -11.17
CA GLU A 36 5.05 24.74 -10.10
C GLU A 36 5.35 23.24 -10.11
N ASP A 37 4.34 22.38 -10.27
CA ASP A 37 4.48 20.92 -10.26
C ASP A 37 5.28 20.39 -11.46
N ILE A 38 5.07 20.96 -12.66
CA ILE A 38 5.89 20.65 -13.83
C ILE A 38 7.24 21.40 -13.84
N ASN A 39 7.54 22.15 -12.77
CA ASN A 39 8.77 22.91 -12.58
C ASN A 39 9.10 23.86 -13.74
N LEU A 40 8.10 24.63 -14.18
CA LEU A 40 8.21 25.53 -15.33
C LEU A 40 9.20 26.68 -15.02
N GLN A 41 10.33 26.72 -15.74
CA GLN A 41 11.36 27.74 -15.56
C GLN A 41 11.28 28.85 -16.61
N ASN A 42 11.78 30.04 -16.26
CA ASN A 42 11.88 31.24 -17.11
C ASN A 42 10.62 32.13 -17.24
N ILE A 43 9.57 31.90 -16.43
CA ILE A 43 8.39 32.78 -16.35
C ILE A 43 8.04 33.05 -14.88
N GLU A 44 7.70 34.30 -14.56
CA GLU A 44 7.25 34.66 -13.21
C GLU A 44 5.80 34.15 -12.98
N LEU A 45 5.64 33.22 -12.04
CA LEU A 45 4.39 32.50 -11.78
C LEU A 45 3.38 33.35 -10.99
N THR A 46 2.88 34.42 -11.60
CA THR A 46 1.92 35.34 -10.99
C THR A 46 0.61 35.39 -11.78
N ALA A 47 -0.45 35.83 -11.10
CA ALA A 47 -1.77 36.06 -11.72
C ALA A 47 -1.75 37.05 -12.91
N ASN A 48 -0.65 37.78 -13.10
CA ASN A 48 -0.48 38.68 -14.23
C ASN A 48 -0.09 37.99 -15.53
N ASN A 49 0.58 36.83 -15.45
CA ASN A 49 1.17 36.11 -16.59
C ASN A 49 0.41 34.83 -16.98
N LEU A 50 -0.81 34.65 -16.46
CA LEU A 50 -1.58 33.40 -16.58
C LEU A 50 -1.66 32.86 -18.01
N ILE A 51 -1.85 33.71 -19.02
CA ILE A 51 -1.97 33.27 -20.43
C ILE A 51 -0.66 32.61 -20.90
N GLU A 52 0.48 33.21 -20.58
CA GLU A 52 1.81 32.70 -20.95
C GLU A 52 2.14 31.42 -20.17
N ILE A 53 1.82 31.40 -18.87
CA ILE A 53 1.96 30.21 -18.02
C ILE A 53 1.16 29.03 -18.60
N ASN A 54 -0.10 29.26 -18.99
CA ASN A 54 -0.95 28.20 -19.57
C ASN A 54 -0.39 27.66 -20.89
N TYR A 55 0.10 28.55 -21.75
CA TYR A 55 0.69 28.19 -23.03
C TYR A 55 1.93 27.32 -22.87
N GLU A 56 2.84 27.68 -21.96
CA GLU A 56 4.04 26.88 -21.73
C GLU A 56 3.74 25.57 -20.98
N CYS A 57 2.78 25.56 -20.06
CA CYS A 57 2.31 24.31 -19.44
C CYS A 57 1.77 23.34 -20.51
N LYS A 58 1.04 23.83 -21.51
CA LYS A 58 0.51 22.98 -22.60
C LYS A 58 1.64 22.29 -23.37
N LYS A 59 2.72 23.00 -23.69
CA LYS A 59 3.86 22.41 -24.42
C LYS A 59 4.53 21.26 -23.65
N VAL A 60 4.66 21.41 -22.33
CA VAL A 60 5.23 20.36 -21.47
C VAL A 60 4.29 19.18 -21.36
N ILE A 61 2.98 19.41 -21.23
CA ILE A 61 2.00 18.31 -21.22
C ILE A 61 2.01 17.54 -22.55
N ASP A 62 2.13 18.23 -23.69
CA ASP A 62 2.15 17.59 -25.01
C ASP A 62 3.42 16.77 -25.30
N SER A 63 4.52 17.06 -24.60
CA SER A 63 5.76 16.28 -24.72
C SER A 63 5.71 14.97 -23.94
N VAL A 64 4.75 14.80 -23.01
CA VAL A 64 4.58 13.58 -22.22
C VAL A 64 3.75 12.55 -23.01
N PRO A 65 4.29 11.36 -23.33
CA PRO A 65 3.63 10.39 -24.21
C PRO A 65 2.22 9.95 -23.79
N VAL A 66 1.95 9.91 -22.48
CA VAL A 66 0.66 9.47 -21.94
C VAL A 66 -0.50 10.42 -22.27
N PHE A 67 -0.20 11.71 -22.49
CA PHE A 67 -1.20 12.75 -22.75
C PHE A 67 -1.40 13.04 -24.25
N GLN A 68 -0.55 12.51 -25.14
CA GLN A 68 -0.59 12.77 -26.58
C GLN A 68 -1.91 12.34 -27.25
N ASN A 69 -2.60 11.33 -26.70
CA ASN A 69 -3.87 10.83 -27.21
C ASN A 69 -5.10 11.33 -26.42
N TRP A 70 -4.91 12.22 -25.45
CA TRP A 70 -6.00 12.73 -24.62
C TRP A 70 -6.61 13.98 -25.25
N SER A 71 -7.94 14.11 -25.19
CA SER A 71 -8.59 15.36 -25.59
C SER A 71 -8.23 16.48 -24.61
N TYR A 72 -8.26 17.72 -25.08
CA TYR A 72 -7.97 18.89 -24.25
C TYR A 72 -8.92 18.99 -23.04
N GLU A 73 -10.18 18.56 -23.17
CA GLU A 73 -11.14 18.45 -22.05
C GLU A 73 -10.67 17.44 -21.01
N LYS A 74 -10.23 16.26 -21.46
CA LYS A 74 -9.76 15.19 -20.57
C LYS A 74 -8.51 15.61 -19.80
N ILE A 75 -7.60 16.33 -20.44
CA ILE A 75 -6.43 16.91 -19.78
C ILE A 75 -6.87 17.96 -18.75
N GLY A 76 -7.81 18.85 -19.11
CA GLY A 76 -8.36 19.85 -18.18
C GLY A 76 -8.99 19.23 -16.92
N SER A 77 -9.83 18.19 -17.09
CA SER A 77 -10.45 17.46 -15.98
C SER A 77 -9.44 16.75 -15.11
N PHE A 78 -8.44 16.09 -15.71
CA PHE A 78 -7.39 15.42 -14.96
C PHE A 78 -6.58 16.39 -14.11
N VAL A 79 -6.16 17.53 -14.68
CA VAL A 79 -5.42 18.55 -13.92
C VAL A 79 -6.29 19.13 -12.81
N TRP A 80 -7.58 19.31 -13.06
CA TRP A 80 -8.54 19.78 -12.06
C TRP A 80 -8.66 18.82 -10.88
N GLU A 81 -8.80 17.52 -11.13
CA GLU A 81 -8.89 16.49 -10.09
C GLU A 81 -7.55 16.32 -9.35
N TYR A 82 -6.44 16.28 -10.08
CA TYR A 82 -5.10 16.06 -9.53
C TYR A 82 -4.70 17.13 -8.50
N PHE A 83 -5.03 18.39 -8.76
CA PHE A 83 -4.74 19.49 -7.82
C PHE A 83 -5.89 19.79 -6.85
N ASP A 84 -6.87 18.90 -6.75
CA ASP A 84 -7.99 19.03 -5.84
C ASP A 84 -8.72 20.38 -6.06
N GLY A 85 -9.07 20.62 -7.33
CA GLY A 85 -9.62 21.88 -7.82
C GLY A 85 -10.94 22.28 -7.15
N GLU A 86 -11.67 21.29 -6.62
CA GLU A 86 -12.84 21.46 -5.74
C GLU A 86 -12.47 22.21 -4.45
N ASN A 87 -11.43 21.77 -3.74
CA ASN A 87 -11.00 22.42 -2.48
C ASN A 87 -10.26 23.75 -2.70
N LYS A 88 -9.72 24.01 -3.91
CA LYS A 88 -8.93 25.22 -4.21
C LYS A 88 -9.71 26.36 -4.89
N LYS A 89 -11.02 26.22 -5.07
CA LYS A 89 -11.88 27.18 -5.80
C LYS A 89 -12.18 28.51 -5.07
N GLY A 90 -11.55 28.84 -3.94
CA GLY A 90 -11.88 30.09 -3.23
C GLY A 90 -10.78 30.66 -2.32
N ASN A 91 -10.17 31.78 -2.73
CA ASN A 91 -9.23 32.57 -1.94
C ASN A 91 -9.94 33.40 -0.84
N LYS A 92 -9.39 33.28 0.38
CA LYS A 92 -9.36 34.20 1.54
C LYS A 92 -10.64 34.55 2.33
N LYS A 93 -10.61 34.05 3.58
CA LYS A 93 -11.19 34.60 4.83
C LYS A 93 -12.71 34.52 4.96
N ASP A 94 -13.21 33.30 5.06
CA ASP A 94 -14.24 32.99 6.05
C ASP A 94 -13.89 31.58 6.56
N SER A 95 -13.83 31.39 7.88
CA SER A 95 -13.77 30.05 8.46
C SER A 95 -14.86 29.20 7.80
N GLN A 96 -14.53 28.00 7.31
CA GLN A 96 -15.51 27.02 6.81
C GLN A 96 -16.79 27.09 7.65
N LYS A 97 -17.91 27.50 7.03
CA LYS A 97 -19.20 27.64 7.73
C LYS A 97 -20.03 26.38 7.56
N TYR A 98 -20.84 26.10 8.56
CA TYR A 98 -21.64 24.88 8.67
C TYR A 98 -23.09 25.26 8.94
N TYR A 99 -24.03 24.68 8.19
CA TYR A 99 -25.45 25.02 8.30
C TYR A 99 -26.30 23.76 8.46
N LEU A 100 -27.21 23.79 9.43
CA LEU A 100 -28.28 22.81 9.54
C LEU A 100 -29.55 23.35 8.89
N VAL A 101 -30.22 22.50 8.12
CA VAL A 101 -31.47 22.83 7.45
C VAL A 101 -32.57 21.80 7.70
N GLY A 102 -33.81 22.27 7.83
CA GLY A 102 -35.00 21.43 7.93
C GLY A 102 -35.55 21.06 6.56
N ALA A 103 -36.23 19.93 6.48
CA ALA A 103 -36.89 19.47 5.27
C ALA A 103 -38.37 19.11 5.45
N TYR A 104 -38.98 19.49 6.59
CA TYR A 104 -40.39 19.25 6.86
C TYR A 104 -41.22 20.51 6.59
N TRP A 105 -42.23 20.39 5.74
CA TRP A 105 -43.14 21.46 5.36
C TRP A 105 -44.57 21.12 5.80
N ASP A 106 -45.14 21.96 6.66
CA ASP A 106 -46.52 21.78 7.12
C ASP A 106 -47.50 22.02 5.95
N GLY A 107 -48.27 20.99 5.57
CA GLY A 107 -49.15 21.01 4.40
C GLY A 107 -48.51 20.65 3.05
N GLY A 108 -47.23 20.26 3.01
CA GLY A 108 -46.59 19.75 1.78
C GLY A 108 -47.01 18.32 1.40
N ASN A 109 -46.92 17.96 0.12
CA ASN A 109 -47.14 16.57 -0.35
C ASN A 109 -45.93 16.05 -1.17
N PRO A 110 -45.08 15.17 -0.62
CA PRO A 110 -45.05 14.73 0.78
C PRO A 110 -44.64 15.86 1.73
N ALA A 111 -44.96 15.79 3.03
CA ALA A 111 -44.54 16.83 3.98
C ALA A 111 -43.03 16.83 4.21
N GLU A 112 -42.38 15.67 4.08
CA GLU A 112 -40.93 15.51 4.19
C GLU A 112 -40.26 15.60 2.81
N GLN A 113 -39.41 16.61 2.63
CA GLN A 113 -38.80 16.96 1.35
C GLN A 113 -37.35 16.47 1.20
N SER A 114 -36.79 15.78 2.19
CA SER A 114 -35.38 15.35 2.17
C SER A 114 -35.00 14.61 0.88
N ILE A 115 -35.84 13.66 0.43
CA ILE A 115 -35.59 12.88 -0.80
C ILE A 115 -35.59 13.80 -2.03
N ARG A 116 -36.60 14.68 -2.14
CA ARG A 116 -36.70 15.67 -3.23
C ARG A 116 -35.46 16.56 -3.31
N PHE A 117 -34.96 16.99 -2.17
CA PHE A 117 -33.78 17.85 -2.07
C PHE A 117 -32.51 17.12 -2.53
N ILE A 118 -32.35 15.87 -2.10
CA ILE A 118 -31.19 15.04 -2.44
C ILE A 118 -31.17 14.72 -3.93
N GLU A 119 -32.28 14.19 -4.47
CA GLU A 119 -32.38 13.76 -5.87
C GLU A 119 -32.21 14.91 -6.88
N ASN A 120 -32.66 16.11 -6.52
CA ASN A 120 -32.60 17.27 -7.40
C ASN A 120 -31.39 18.18 -7.14
N GLY A 121 -30.53 17.86 -6.17
CA GLY A 121 -29.31 18.64 -5.91
C GLY A 121 -29.56 20.06 -5.37
N PHE A 122 -30.63 20.28 -4.60
CA PHE A 122 -30.89 21.57 -3.97
C PHE A 122 -31.55 21.44 -2.61
N TRP A 123 -31.44 22.48 -1.79
CA TRP A 123 -32.29 22.69 -0.62
C TRP A 123 -33.20 23.90 -0.83
N GLU A 124 -34.46 23.82 -0.39
CA GLU A 124 -35.43 24.91 -0.51
C GLU A 124 -36.06 25.25 0.84
N ASN A 125 -36.14 26.55 1.12
CA ASN A 125 -36.84 27.10 2.25
C ASN A 125 -38.35 26.97 2.06
N GLY A 126 -39.03 26.29 2.99
CA GLY A 126 -40.47 26.06 2.94
C GLY A 126 -41.34 27.24 3.39
N TYR A 127 -40.74 28.38 3.73
CA TYR A 127 -41.43 29.59 4.14
C TYR A 127 -41.25 30.69 3.10
N ASP A 128 -42.35 31.31 2.68
CA ASP A 128 -42.32 32.42 1.72
C ASP A 128 -41.92 33.76 2.36
N ASP A 129 -42.04 33.90 3.68
CA ASP A 129 -41.88 35.16 4.43
C ASP A 129 -40.82 35.10 5.54
N LYS A 130 -40.22 33.93 5.80
CA LYS A 130 -39.25 33.71 6.90
C LYS A 130 -37.93 33.18 6.39
N PHE A 131 -36.86 33.48 7.12
CA PHE A 131 -35.49 33.02 6.86
C PHE A 131 -34.89 33.49 5.52
N ILE A 132 -35.55 34.40 4.79
CA ILE A 132 -35.07 34.96 3.51
C ILE A 132 -33.64 35.49 3.66
N ASP A 133 -33.40 36.32 4.68
CA ASP A 133 -32.07 36.88 4.94
C ASP A 133 -31.06 35.81 5.37
N ASP A 134 -31.48 34.81 6.14
CA ASP A 134 -30.61 33.71 6.59
C ASP A 134 -30.16 32.83 5.41
N VAL A 135 -31.08 32.53 4.48
CA VAL A 135 -30.77 31.80 3.24
C VAL A 135 -29.85 32.63 2.35
N ASN A 136 -30.14 33.93 2.19
CA ASN A 136 -29.29 34.85 1.45
C ASN A 136 -27.91 35.03 2.08
N ALA A 137 -27.76 34.84 3.39
CA ALA A 137 -26.48 34.96 4.08
C ALA A 137 -25.56 33.75 3.91
N VAL A 138 -26.06 32.58 3.50
CA VAL A 138 -25.24 31.36 3.36
C VAL A 138 -24.15 31.55 2.29
N PRO A 139 -22.86 31.45 2.65
CA PRO A 139 -21.77 31.52 1.67
C PRO A 139 -21.69 30.26 0.82
N ILE A 140 -21.29 30.43 -0.44
CA ILE A 140 -20.91 29.32 -1.33
C ILE A 140 -19.69 28.59 -0.72
N GLY A 141 -19.67 27.26 -0.83
CA GLY A 141 -18.66 26.40 -0.21
C GLY A 141 -18.96 26.01 1.25
N SER A 142 -20.05 26.51 1.83
CA SER A 142 -20.47 26.10 3.18
C SER A 142 -20.87 24.62 3.20
N LYS A 143 -20.59 23.94 4.31
CA LYS A 143 -21.12 22.59 4.56
C LYS A 143 -22.55 22.69 5.06
N ILE A 144 -23.44 21.86 4.56
CA ILE A 144 -24.88 21.87 4.88
C ILE A 144 -25.37 20.47 5.23
N ALA A 145 -26.24 20.33 6.23
CA ALA A 145 -26.83 19.05 6.62
C ALA A 145 -28.35 19.15 6.82
N ILE A 146 -29.08 18.16 6.32
CA ILE A 146 -30.53 18.04 6.56
C ILE A 146 -30.77 17.41 7.93
N LYS A 147 -31.53 18.09 8.78
CA LYS A 147 -31.94 17.60 10.12
C LYS A 147 -33.42 17.26 10.21
N ALA A 148 -33.72 16.31 11.07
CA ALA A 148 -35.06 16.10 11.65
C ALA A 148 -34.95 15.97 13.17
N ALA A 149 -35.60 16.87 13.91
CA ALA A 149 -35.65 16.81 15.37
C ALA A 149 -36.91 16.06 15.83
N PHE A 150 -36.78 15.19 16.82
CA PHE A 150 -37.90 14.46 17.42
C PHE A 150 -37.64 14.14 18.90
N THR A 151 -38.70 13.94 19.67
CA THR A 151 -38.58 13.62 21.11
C THR A 151 -38.62 12.12 21.31
N ARG A 152 -37.59 11.57 21.94
CA ARG A 152 -37.54 10.20 22.46
C ARG A 152 -37.79 10.25 23.97
N GLU A 153 -38.59 9.33 24.51
CA GLU A 153 -38.79 9.16 25.96
C GLU A 153 -39.16 10.43 26.76
N LYS A 154 -40.30 11.09 26.47
CA LYS A 154 -40.91 12.25 27.20
C LYS A 154 -40.05 13.51 27.47
N THR A 155 -38.72 13.43 27.51
CA THR A 155 -37.83 14.51 27.93
C THR A 155 -36.53 14.60 27.10
N LYS A 156 -36.23 13.62 26.22
CA LYS A 156 -34.98 13.59 25.47
C LYS A 156 -35.18 14.01 24.01
N SER A 157 -34.66 15.18 23.63
CA SER A 157 -34.67 15.67 22.24
C SER A 157 -33.52 15.03 21.47
N VAL A 158 -33.83 14.37 20.34
CA VAL A 158 -32.85 13.71 19.46
C VAL A 158 -32.92 14.37 18.09
N MET A 159 -31.77 14.47 17.40
CA MET A 159 -31.69 14.99 16.04
C MET A 159 -31.15 13.91 15.11
N ALA A 160 -31.91 13.57 14.07
CA ALA A 160 -31.42 12.76 12.97
C ALA A 160 -30.80 13.66 11.89
N ILE A 161 -29.60 13.30 11.44
CA ILE A 161 -28.96 13.88 10.25
C ILE A 161 -29.25 12.95 9.08
N LYS A 162 -29.94 13.47 8.06
CA LYS A 162 -30.48 12.69 6.93
C LYS A 162 -29.63 12.79 5.66
N ALA A 163 -28.91 13.89 5.50
CA ALA A 163 -28.00 14.13 4.39
C ALA A 163 -26.96 15.19 4.79
N ARG A 164 -25.83 15.17 4.11
CA ARG A 164 -24.79 16.21 4.16
C ARG A 164 -24.39 16.59 2.75
N GLY A 165 -23.93 17.82 2.58
CA GLY A 165 -23.49 18.30 1.28
C GLY A 165 -22.68 19.59 1.37
N THR A 166 -22.32 20.10 0.20
CA THR A 166 -21.62 21.37 0.03
C THR A 166 -22.49 22.31 -0.82
N VAL A 167 -22.68 23.55 -0.37
CA VAL A 167 -23.43 24.56 -1.12
C VAL A 167 -22.61 24.99 -2.34
N LEU A 168 -23.08 24.69 -3.54
CA LEU A 168 -22.43 25.05 -4.79
C LEU A 168 -22.82 26.46 -5.27
N GLU A 169 -24.10 26.81 -5.13
CA GLU A 169 -24.63 28.10 -5.59
C GLU A 169 -25.69 28.63 -4.61
N ASN A 170 -25.75 29.95 -4.49
CA ASN A 170 -26.80 30.67 -3.76
C ASN A 170 -27.21 31.90 -4.59
N ASN A 171 -28.36 31.80 -5.26
CA ASN A 171 -28.87 32.82 -6.18
C ASN A 171 -29.36 34.10 -5.49
N LYS A 172 -29.29 34.16 -4.15
CA LYS A 172 -29.78 35.26 -3.33
C LYS A 172 -31.27 35.55 -3.53
N ASP A 173 -32.06 34.52 -3.81
CA ASP A 173 -33.52 34.56 -3.96
C ASP A 173 -34.26 34.40 -2.62
N GLY A 174 -33.52 34.18 -1.53
CA GLY A 174 -34.04 33.91 -0.19
C GLY A 174 -34.71 32.55 -0.03
N ARG A 175 -34.65 31.69 -1.06
CA ARG A 175 -35.47 30.49 -1.17
C ARG A 175 -34.66 29.24 -1.45
N THR A 176 -33.70 29.28 -2.37
CA THR A 176 -33.02 28.07 -2.87
C THR A 176 -31.50 28.11 -2.66
N LEU A 177 -30.94 26.95 -2.33
CA LEU A 177 -29.50 26.69 -2.31
C LEU A 177 -29.23 25.49 -3.21
N VAL A 178 -28.32 25.62 -4.18
CA VAL A 178 -27.85 24.46 -4.97
C VAL A 178 -26.82 23.73 -4.13
N VAL A 179 -27.01 22.44 -3.94
CA VAL A 179 -26.23 21.62 -3.01
C VAL A 179 -25.76 20.36 -3.70
N GLU A 180 -24.46 20.11 -3.63
CA GLU A 180 -23.89 18.80 -3.93
C GLU A 180 -24.00 17.94 -2.66
N TRP A 181 -24.92 16.98 -2.67
CA TRP A 181 -25.12 16.06 -1.57
C TRP A 181 -24.10 14.91 -1.63
N GLU A 182 -23.64 14.45 -0.48
CA GLU A 182 -22.76 13.29 -0.35
C GLU A 182 -23.45 12.02 -0.88
N GLU A 183 -22.80 11.32 -1.81
CA GLU A 183 -23.29 10.03 -2.30
C GLU A 183 -23.22 8.95 -1.22
N ASN A 184 -24.22 8.05 -1.21
CA ASN A 184 -24.30 6.93 -0.26
C ASN A 184 -24.28 7.34 1.23
N PHE A 185 -24.71 8.55 1.56
CA PHE A 185 -24.78 9.02 2.95
C PHE A 185 -25.72 8.14 3.78
N ILE A 186 -25.20 7.61 4.90
CA ILE A 186 -25.97 6.81 5.87
C ILE A 186 -26.51 7.73 6.97
N PRO A 187 -27.84 7.89 7.12
CA PRO A 187 -28.40 8.69 8.19
C PRO A 187 -28.00 8.21 9.59
N PHE A 188 -27.73 9.15 10.49
CA PHE A 188 -27.38 8.86 11.88
C PHE A 188 -28.05 9.84 12.84
N GLU A 189 -28.07 9.49 14.12
CA GLU A 189 -28.66 10.32 15.18
C GLU A 189 -27.57 10.95 16.05
N VAL A 190 -27.80 12.18 16.46
CA VAL A 190 -26.96 12.93 17.40
C VAL A 190 -27.79 13.38 18.60
N ASP A 191 -27.20 13.24 19.78
CA ASP A 191 -27.81 13.58 21.06
C ASP A 191 -27.22 14.90 21.55
N PHE A 192 -27.94 16.00 21.29
CA PHE A 192 -27.56 17.32 21.78
C PHE A 192 -28.57 17.76 22.83
N SER A 193 -28.12 17.97 24.07
CA SER A 193 -28.94 18.61 25.11
C SER A 193 -29.07 20.11 24.80
N GLY A 194 -30.18 20.53 24.20
CA GLY A 194 -30.44 21.93 23.90
C GLY A 194 -31.62 22.11 22.95
N GLY A 195 -32.53 23.03 23.28
CA GLY A 195 -33.85 23.20 22.66
C GLY A 195 -33.88 23.55 21.16
N TYR A 196 -35.08 23.88 20.69
CA TYR A 196 -35.49 24.09 19.29
C TYR A 196 -34.45 24.77 18.37
N TRP A 197 -34.09 24.09 17.28
CA TRP A 197 -33.22 24.62 16.22
C TRP A 197 -34.06 25.09 15.03
N ALA A 198 -33.86 26.33 14.61
CA ALA A 198 -34.58 26.96 13.48
C ALA A 198 -34.47 26.15 12.16
N THR A 199 -35.31 26.50 11.18
CA THR A 199 -35.36 25.83 9.87
C THR A 199 -34.04 25.89 9.15
N ILE A 200 -33.34 27.02 9.24
CA ILE A 200 -31.94 27.16 8.82
C ILE A 200 -31.15 27.74 9.98
N LYS A 201 -29.97 27.19 10.27
CA LYS A 201 -29.14 27.65 11.39
C LYS A 201 -27.66 27.39 11.12
N GLU A 202 -26.83 28.42 11.27
CA GLU A 202 -25.38 28.26 11.32
C GLU A 202 -24.96 27.52 12.60
N VAL A 203 -24.16 26.47 12.44
CA VAL A 203 -23.55 25.70 13.52
C VAL A 203 -22.15 26.26 13.78
N THR A 204 -21.98 26.91 14.92
CA THR A 204 -20.70 27.51 15.32
C THR A 204 -20.00 26.74 16.44
N ASN A 205 -20.72 25.86 17.15
CA ASN A 205 -20.14 25.01 18.19
C ASN A 205 -19.27 23.92 17.54
N LYS A 206 -17.99 23.88 17.90
CA LYS A 206 -17.00 22.94 17.35
C LYS A 206 -17.34 21.47 17.59
N GLU A 207 -17.93 21.11 18.73
CA GLU A 207 -18.32 19.73 19.03
C GLU A 207 -19.50 19.30 18.18
N HIS A 208 -20.48 20.19 17.98
CA HIS A 208 -21.61 19.91 17.09
C HIS A 208 -21.17 19.83 15.63
N ILE A 209 -20.28 20.74 15.20
CA ILE A 209 -19.66 20.69 13.87
C ILE A 209 -18.98 19.33 13.67
N LYS A 210 -18.15 18.91 14.64
CA LYS A 210 -17.45 17.63 14.61
C LYS A 210 -18.42 16.44 14.55
N ALA A 211 -19.46 16.43 15.39
CA ALA A 211 -20.40 15.33 15.46
C ALA A 211 -21.33 15.23 14.24
N ILE A 212 -21.62 16.34 13.55
CA ILE A 212 -22.55 16.39 12.41
C ILE A 212 -21.79 16.27 11.08
N PHE A 213 -20.74 17.06 10.88
CA PHE A 213 -20.11 17.26 9.57
C PHE A 213 -18.82 16.49 9.38
N TYR A 214 -18.28 15.92 10.45
CA TYR A 214 -17.08 15.11 10.38
C TYR A 214 -17.42 13.69 10.79
N ASP A 215 -16.79 12.73 10.11
CA ASP A 215 -16.95 11.34 10.46
C ASP A 215 -16.45 11.14 11.91
N ASN A 216 -17.28 10.54 12.77
CA ASN A 216 -17.03 10.38 14.21
C ASN A 216 -15.93 9.34 14.50
N SER A 217 -14.89 9.27 13.68
CA SER A 217 -13.69 8.45 13.91
C SER A 217 -12.80 8.96 15.06
N THR A 218 -13.22 10.01 15.78
CA THR A 218 -12.46 10.57 16.91
C THR A 218 -13.25 10.71 18.21
N ASN A 219 -14.40 10.05 18.32
CA ASN A 219 -14.89 9.53 19.60
C ASN A 219 -15.02 8.02 19.42
N PRO A 220 -14.22 7.20 20.12
CA PRO A 220 -14.28 5.76 19.92
C PRO A 220 -15.71 5.29 20.23
N ASN A 221 -16.35 4.62 19.26
CA ASN A 221 -17.65 4.00 19.47
C ASN A 221 -17.54 2.95 20.60
N ALA A 222 -18.67 2.45 21.10
CA ALA A 222 -18.66 1.49 22.21
C ALA A 222 -17.74 0.27 21.94
N PHE A 223 -17.68 -0.17 20.68
CA PHE A 223 -16.75 -1.23 20.27
C PHE A 223 -15.28 -0.81 20.38
N GLU A 224 -14.89 0.35 19.84
CA GLU A 224 -13.52 0.88 19.90
C GLU A 224 -13.06 1.18 21.34
N LEU A 225 -13.96 1.67 22.20
CA LEU A 225 -13.70 1.87 23.63
C LEU A 225 -13.36 0.55 24.34
N ILE A 226 -14.09 -0.52 24.03
CA ILE A 226 -13.87 -1.84 24.63
C ILE A 226 -12.67 -2.54 24.00
N ARG A 227 -12.50 -2.45 22.68
CA ARG A 227 -11.31 -2.90 21.93
C ARG A 227 -10.04 -2.34 22.56
N GLY A 228 -10.00 -1.03 22.86
CA GLY A 228 -8.85 -0.36 23.47
C GLY A 228 -8.46 -0.86 24.87
N LYS A 229 -9.30 -1.64 25.54
CA LYS A 229 -8.99 -2.27 26.84
C LYS A 229 -8.20 -3.58 26.70
N PHE A 230 -8.09 -4.15 25.50
CA PHE A 230 -7.37 -5.40 25.25
C PHE A 230 -5.95 -5.13 24.74
N GLN A 231 -5.02 -6.02 25.09
CA GLN A 231 -3.72 -6.07 24.43
C GLN A 231 -3.89 -6.47 22.96
N SER A 232 -3.18 -5.81 22.04
CA SER A 232 -3.34 -6.00 20.59
C SER A 232 -3.19 -7.46 20.15
N SER A 233 -2.24 -8.20 20.72
CA SER A 233 -2.03 -9.63 20.42
C SER A 233 -3.25 -10.49 20.80
N VAL A 234 -3.84 -10.24 21.95
CA VAL A 234 -5.00 -10.97 22.49
C VAL A 234 -6.24 -10.70 21.64
N PHE A 235 -6.50 -9.42 21.34
CA PHE A 235 -7.62 -9.00 20.50
C PHE A 235 -7.48 -9.53 19.07
N ASN A 236 -6.29 -9.42 18.46
CA ASN A 236 -6.05 -9.94 17.12
C ASN A 236 -6.22 -11.46 17.05
N ASN A 237 -5.74 -12.20 18.07
CA ASN A 237 -5.96 -13.65 18.14
C ASN A 237 -7.45 -14.00 18.22
N TYR A 238 -8.23 -13.28 19.03
CA TYR A 238 -9.69 -13.45 19.10
C TYR A 238 -10.37 -13.23 17.75
N ILE A 239 -10.05 -12.13 17.07
CA ILE A 239 -10.61 -11.82 15.74
C ILE A 239 -10.21 -12.87 14.69
N ASN A 240 -8.96 -13.32 14.69
CA ASN A 240 -8.48 -14.34 13.75
C ASN A 240 -9.22 -15.68 13.92
N LEU A 241 -9.43 -16.12 15.16
CA LEU A 241 -10.20 -17.33 15.45
C LEU A 241 -11.68 -17.15 15.09
N LEU A 242 -12.24 -15.96 15.32
CA LEU A 242 -13.61 -15.64 14.93
C LEU A 242 -13.80 -15.66 13.40
N HIS A 243 -12.84 -15.13 12.63
CA HIS A 243 -12.82 -15.26 11.17
C HIS A 243 -12.75 -16.72 10.72
N LYS A 244 -11.93 -17.55 11.39
CA LYS A 244 -11.83 -18.97 11.11
C LYS A 244 -13.17 -19.69 11.34
N ILE A 245 -13.87 -19.40 12.44
CA ILE A 245 -15.23 -19.90 12.73
C ILE A 245 -16.21 -19.50 11.62
N ILE A 246 -16.23 -18.21 11.25
CA ILE A 246 -17.13 -17.67 10.23
C ILE A 246 -16.89 -18.33 8.87
N SER A 247 -15.62 -18.51 8.51
CA SER A 247 -15.21 -19.15 7.25
C SER A 247 -15.61 -20.62 7.19
N GLU A 248 -15.29 -21.41 8.23
CA GLU A 248 -15.58 -22.85 8.27
C GLU A 248 -17.08 -23.14 8.31
N LEU A 249 -17.85 -22.33 9.05
CA LEU A 249 -19.31 -22.45 9.17
C LEU A 249 -20.07 -21.71 8.07
N LYS A 250 -19.37 -21.03 7.15
CA LYS A 250 -19.93 -20.27 6.02
C LYS A 250 -20.96 -19.22 6.43
N ILE A 251 -20.73 -18.60 7.58
CA ILE A 251 -21.59 -17.56 8.16
C ILE A 251 -21.52 -16.30 7.28
N GLN A 252 -22.68 -15.68 7.03
CA GLN A 252 -22.79 -14.45 6.25
C GLN A 252 -23.03 -13.22 7.15
N ARG A 253 -22.68 -12.04 6.65
CA ARG A 253 -23.01 -10.77 7.32
C ARG A 253 -24.54 -10.63 7.45
N ASN A 254 -25.00 -10.08 8.57
CA ASN A 254 -26.41 -9.93 8.93
C ASN A 254 -27.18 -11.26 9.15
N ASP A 255 -26.48 -12.37 9.39
CA ASP A 255 -27.11 -13.64 9.76
C ASP A 255 -27.94 -13.47 11.04
N GLN A 256 -29.27 -13.56 10.90
CA GLN A 256 -30.23 -13.29 11.97
C GLN A 256 -30.10 -14.25 13.17
N ARG A 257 -29.37 -15.36 13.02
CA ARG A 257 -29.09 -16.31 14.10
C ARG A 257 -27.97 -15.83 15.01
N ILE A 258 -27.17 -14.85 14.60
CA ILE A 258 -25.93 -14.44 15.24
C ILE A 258 -26.06 -13.04 15.82
N VAL A 259 -25.35 -12.82 16.93
CA VAL A 259 -25.26 -11.51 17.57
C VAL A 259 -23.83 -11.23 17.99
N TYR A 260 -23.31 -10.10 17.51
CA TYR A 260 -22.04 -9.51 17.91
C TYR A 260 -22.32 -8.45 18.96
N SER A 261 -22.14 -8.76 20.24
CA SER A 261 -22.48 -7.81 21.31
C SER A 261 -21.26 -7.26 22.04
N VAL A 262 -21.31 -5.95 22.31
CA VAL A 262 -20.30 -5.22 23.07
C VAL A 262 -20.88 -4.89 24.44
N ARG A 263 -20.16 -5.26 25.50
CA ARG A 263 -20.49 -4.91 26.89
C ARG A 263 -19.28 -4.26 27.56
N ASP A 264 -19.50 -3.63 28.71
CA ASP A 264 -18.49 -2.84 29.44
C ASP A 264 -17.12 -3.52 29.63
N ASN A 265 -17.09 -4.85 29.69
CA ASN A 265 -15.88 -5.65 29.88
C ASN A 265 -15.79 -6.87 28.95
N SER A 266 -16.52 -6.91 27.83
CA SER A 266 -16.46 -8.09 26.94
C SER A 266 -16.91 -7.83 25.50
N LEU A 267 -16.33 -8.58 24.58
CA LEU A 267 -16.80 -8.77 23.21
C LEU A 267 -17.34 -10.19 23.08
N ASN A 268 -18.56 -10.35 22.56
CA ASN A 268 -19.23 -11.65 22.59
C ASN A 268 -19.78 -12.03 21.22
N PHE A 269 -19.41 -13.22 20.75
CA PHE A 269 -20.02 -13.88 19.59
C PHE A 269 -21.06 -14.90 20.08
N THR A 270 -22.32 -14.61 19.77
CA THR A 270 -23.48 -15.40 20.23
C THR A 270 -24.19 -16.03 19.05
N VAL A 271 -24.55 -17.31 19.17
CA VAL A 271 -25.46 -17.99 18.24
C VAL A 271 -26.75 -18.32 19.00
N GLY A 272 -27.89 -17.90 18.47
CA GLY A 272 -29.19 -18.07 19.12
C GLY A 272 -29.24 -17.38 20.47
N GLN A 273 -29.19 -18.17 21.55
CA GLN A 273 -29.18 -17.67 22.93
C GLN A 273 -27.91 -18.04 23.68
N ARG A 274 -26.88 -18.56 22.99
CA ARG A 274 -25.66 -19.06 23.61
C ARG A 274 -24.45 -18.24 23.24
N TYR A 275 -23.71 -17.85 24.26
CA TYR A 275 -22.36 -17.32 24.11
C TYR A 275 -21.45 -18.43 23.60
N CYS A 276 -21.00 -18.30 22.36
CA CYS A 276 -20.25 -19.34 21.67
C CYS A 276 -18.74 -19.09 21.76
N PHE A 277 -18.32 -17.84 21.57
CA PHE A 277 -16.94 -17.42 21.67
C PHE A 277 -16.84 -15.97 22.15
N ASN A 278 -16.20 -15.75 23.29
CA ASN A 278 -16.20 -14.45 23.96
C ASN A 278 -14.78 -14.06 24.39
N LEU A 279 -14.56 -12.75 24.45
CA LEU A 279 -13.34 -12.14 24.98
C LEU A 279 -13.68 -11.22 26.16
N TYR A 280 -13.05 -11.44 27.31
CA TYR A 280 -13.27 -10.73 28.57
C TYR A 280 -12.06 -9.86 28.95
N VAL A 281 -12.32 -8.64 29.43
CA VAL A 281 -11.28 -7.70 29.89
C VAL A 281 -10.65 -8.16 31.20
N SER A 282 -11.43 -8.80 32.08
CA SER A 282 -10.97 -9.31 33.37
C SER A 282 -10.48 -10.75 33.24
N ASP A 283 -9.31 -11.05 33.82
CA ASP A 283 -8.65 -12.36 33.78
C ASP A 283 -8.86 -13.17 35.07
N SER A 284 -9.84 -12.81 35.90
CA SER A 284 -10.07 -13.51 37.19
C SER A 284 -10.48 -14.97 37.00
N LYS A 285 -11.15 -15.30 35.89
CA LYS A 285 -11.52 -16.67 35.49
C LYS A 285 -10.87 -17.14 34.17
N GLY A 286 -10.31 -16.22 33.38
CA GLY A 286 -9.80 -16.43 32.02
C GLY A 286 -10.33 -15.37 31.05
N ARG A 287 -9.59 -15.10 29.97
CA ARG A 287 -9.89 -14.05 28.97
C ARG A 287 -10.74 -14.54 27.82
N TYR A 288 -10.59 -15.80 27.41
CA TYR A 288 -11.40 -16.40 26.36
C TYR A 288 -12.46 -17.30 26.99
N GLY A 289 -13.70 -17.19 26.54
CA GLY A 289 -14.77 -18.12 26.87
C GLY A 289 -15.27 -18.82 25.61
N VAL A 290 -15.34 -20.15 25.61
CA VAL A 290 -15.68 -20.92 24.40
C VAL A 290 -16.56 -22.12 24.71
N ILE A 291 -17.51 -22.42 23.82
CA ILE A 291 -18.30 -23.66 23.89
C ILE A 291 -17.60 -24.82 23.19
N SER A 292 -17.86 -26.04 23.64
CA SER A 292 -17.26 -27.26 23.10
C SER A 292 -18.15 -28.47 23.36
N LYS A 293 -18.08 -29.51 22.50
CA LYS A 293 -18.81 -30.77 22.73
C LYS A 293 -18.18 -31.61 23.84
N THR A 294 -16.87 -31.50 24.01
CA THR A 294 -16.07 -32.25 24.98
C THR A 294 -15.53 -31.32 26.06
N ILE A 295 -15.21 -31.88 27.21
CA ILE A 295 -14.45 -31.17 28.25
C ILE A 295 -13.07 -30.84 27.68
N LEU A 296 -12.74 -29.55 27.58
CA LEU A 296 -11.44 -29.09 27.07
C LEU A 296 -10.44 -28.83 28.21
N HIS A 297 -10.93 -28.52 29.41
CA HIS A 297 -10.08 -28.16 30.54
C HIS A 297 -10.77 -28.48 31.88
N GLU A 298 -10.02 -28.49 32.99
CA GLU A 298 -10.55 -28.83 34.33
C GLU A 298 -11.66 -27.89 34.83
N ASN A 299 -11.74 -26.68 34.26
CA ASN A 299 -12.77 -25.67 34.56
C ASN A 299 -13.92 -25.67 33.54
N SER A 300 -14.00 -26.67 32.66
CA SER A 300 -15.14 -26.81 31.74
C SER A 300 -16.40 -27.15 32.53
N GLU A 301 -17.40 -26.28 32.44
CA GLU A 301 -18.70 -26.47 33.10
C GLU A 301 -19.77 -26.74 32.03
N PRO A 302 -20.77 -27.60 32.29
CA PRO A 302 -21.93 -27.71 31.42
C PRO A 302 -22.59 -26.33 31.23
N TYR A 303 -22.84 -25.94 29.98
CA TYR A 303 -23.47 -24.68 29.67
C TYR A 303 -24.96 -24.76 30.02
N ASP A 304 -25.38 -23.92 30.97
CA ASP A 304 -26.76 -23.86 31.44
C ASP A 304 -27.78 -23.63 30.30
N GLY A 305 -28.83 -24.46 30.25
CA GLY A 305 -29.96 -24.27 29.34
C GLY A 305 -30.47 -25.53 28.65
N THR A 306 -31.19 -25.34 27.54
CA THR A 306 -31.88 -26.39 26.78
C THR A 306 -30.92 -27.24 25.94
N PRO A 307 -31.05 -28.58 25.90
CA PRO A 307 -30.17 -29.45 25.12
C PRO A 307 -30.02 -29.06 23.63
N PRO A 308 -28.87 -29.38 22.97
CA PRO A 308 -27.69 -30.07 23.52
C PRO A 308 -26.98 -29.20 24.58
N GLN A 309 -26.37 -29.78 25.62
CA GLN A 309 -25.67 -29.01 26.66
C GLN A 309 -24.16 -29.06 26.38
N PRO A 310 -23.60 -28.10 25.63
CA PRO A 310 -22.16 -28.05 25.41
C PRO A 310 -21.45 -27.70 26.72
N TYR A 311 -20.15 -27.93 26.78
CA TYR A 311 -19.30 -27.43 27.85
C TYR A 311 -18.84 -26.00 27.53
N TYR A 312 -18.83 -25.13 28.53
CA TYR A 312 -18.22 -23.80 28.47
C TYR A 312 -16.91 -23.79 29.24
N SER A 313 -15.85 -23.31 28.60
CA SER A 313 -14.50 -23.32 29.18
C SER A 313 -13.88 -21.92 29.13
N TYR A 314 -13.06 -21.61 30.14
CA TYR A 314 -12.32 -20.36 30.20
C TYR A 314 -10.81 -20.59 30.02
N PHE A 315 -10.17 -19.77 29.19
CA PHE A 315 -8.74 -19.83 28.92
C PHE A 315 -8.07 -18.47 29.12
N LYS A 316 -6.85 -18.46 29.66
CA LYS A 316 -6.02 -17.25 29.74
C LYS A 316 -5.40 -16.90 28.39
N ASP A 317 -4.78 -17.92 27.79
CA ASP A 317 -4.28 -17.93 26.42
C ASP A 317 -4.99 -19.05 25.66
N PHE A 318 -5.38 -18.79 24.42
CA PHE A 318 -6.20 -19.70 23.65
C PHE A 318 -5.63 -19.94 22.27
N ASN A 319 -5.09 -21.14 22.07
CA ASN A 319 -4.57 -21.63 20.79
C ASN A 319 -4.93 -23.12 20.65
N PRO A 320 -6.17 -23.44 20.24
CA PRO A 320 -6.69 -24.79 20.26
C PRO A 320 -5.98 -25.68 19.24
N ASN A 321 -5.67 -26.91 19.63
CA ASN A 321 -5.21 -27.94 18.69
C ASN A 321 -6.38 -28.43 17.80
N SER A 322 -6.08 -29.28 16.82
CA SER A 322 -7.08 -29.74 15.84
C SER A 322 -8.31 -30.41 16.47
N PHE A 323 -8.13 -31.19 17.53
CA PHE A 323 -9.23 -31.89 18.21
C PHE A 323 -10.09 -30.93 19.03
N GLU A 324 -9.46 -30.03 19.78
CA GLU A 324 -10.17 -28.99 20.53
C GLU A 324 -10.98 -28.09 19.59
N TRP A 325 -10.37 -27.70 18.46
CA TRP A 325 -11.00 -26.89 17.43
C TRP A 325 -12.24 -27.57 16.83
N GLU A 326 -12.12 -28.85 16.46
CA GLU A 326 -13.24 -29.64 15.92
C GLU A 326 -14.42 -29.70 16.91
N SER A 327 -14.13 -29.95 18.19
CA SER A 327 -15.13 -29.98 19.27
C SER A 327 -15.85 -28.64 19.46
N ILE A 328 -15.16 -27.51 19.24
CA ILE A 328 -15.73 -26.17 19.31
C ILE A 328 -16.63 -25.91 18.09
N ILE A 329 -16.12 -26.14 16.90
CA ILE A 329 -16.85 -25.89 15.64
C ILE A 329 -18.13 -26.72 15.59
N ASP A 330 -18.06 -27.99 15.96
CA ASP A 330 -19.22 -28.86 16.04
C ASP A 330 -20.26 -28.36 17.06
N SER A 331 -19.81 -27.80 18.19
CA SER A 331 -20.70 -27.22 19.21
C SER A 331 -21.42 -25.97 18.68
N ILE A 332 -20.69 -25.07 18.01
CA ILE A 332 -21.27 -23.86 17.38
C ILE A 332 -22.21 -24.24 16.24
N LYS A 333 -21.88 -25.28 15.47
CA LYS A 333 -22.74 -25.79 14.40
C LYS A 333 -24.07 -26.31 14.93
N ASP A 334 -24.07 -27.09 16.01
CA ASP A 334 -25.30 -27.54 16.66
C ASP A 334 -26.20 -26.34 17.09
N GLU A 335 -25.59 -25.23 17.53
CA GLU A 335 -26.31 -23.99 17.86
C GLU A 335 -26.93 -23.29 16.65
N LEU A 336 -26.19 -23.27 15.53
CA LEU A 336 -26.67 -22.70 14.27
C LEU A 336 -27.81 -23.53 13.68
N ASP A 337 -27.72 -24.86 13.75
CA ASP A 337 -28.68 -25.78 13.17
C ASP A 337 -30.02 -25.77 13.93
N ARG A 338 -30.00 -25.52 15.25
CA ARG A 338 -31.22 -25.47 16.08
C ARG A 338 -31.89 -24.09 16.15
N THR A 339 -31.26 -23.05 15.61
CA THR A 339 -31.72 -21.66 15.74
C THR A 339 -32.12 -21.08 14.39
N SER A 340 -33.32 -20.53 14.28
CA SER A 340 -33.74 -19.75 13.09
C SER A 340 -33.46 -18.25 13.21
N LYS A 341 -33.51 -17.71 14.43
CA LYS A 341 -33.20 -16.31 14.76
C LYS A 341 -32.77 -16.19 16.22
N SER A 342 -31.82 -15.30 16.51
CA SER A 342 -31.43 -14.97 17.88
C SER A 342 -32.46 -14.05 18.55
N SER A 343 -32.87 -14.38 19.78
CA SER A 343 -33.67 -13.47 20.62
C SER A 343 -32.85 -12.30 21.17
N TYR A 344 -31.52 -12.34 21.03
CA TYR A 344 -30.61 -11.27 21.42
C TYR A 344 -30.30 -10.30 20.27
N GLY A 345 -30.98 -10.41 19.12
CA GLY A 345 -30.72 -9.56 17.95
C GLY A 345 -30.72 -8.05 18.23
N LYS A 346 -31.51 -7.58 19.20
CA LYS A 346 -31.54 -6.17 19.63
C LYS A 346 -30.25 -5.67 20.29
N TYR A 347 -29.38 -6.58 20.72
CA TYR A 347 -28.08 -6.29 21.34
C TYR A 347 -26.93 -6.36 20.34
N ASN A 348 -27.22 -6.58 19.07
CA ASN A 348 -26.20 -6.59 18.03
C ASN A 348 -25.58 -5.20 17.90
N ASN A 349 -24.27 -5.14 17.96
CA ASN A 349 -23.49 -3.94 17.76
C ASN A 349 -22.99 -3.93 16.32
N ALA A 350 -23.52 -2.99 15.54
CA ALA A 350 -23.19 -2.88 14.12
C ALA A 350 -21.71 -2.61 13.89
N ASP A 351 -21.03 -1.85 14.76
CA ASP A 351 -19.59 -1.58 14.60
C ASP A 351 -18.73 -2.83 14.79
N PHE A 352 -19.06 -3.69 15.76
CA PHE A 352 -18.35 -4.93 15.99
C PHE A 352 -18.64 -5.95 14.88
N GLU A 353 -19.90 -6.12 14.48
CA GLU A 353 -20.24 -6.96 13.33
C GLU A 353 -19.55 -6.45 12.07
N ASN A 354 -19.64 -5.13 11.83
CA ASN A 354 -18.92 -4.50 10.74
C ASN A 354 -17.44 -4.68 10.89
N TYR A 355 -16.81 -4.68 12.06
CA TYR A 355 -15.38 -4.93 12.19
C TYR A 355 -15.01 -6.36 11.77
N VAL A 356 -15.82 -7.33 12.18
CA VAL A 356 -15.63 -8.75 11.87
C VAL A 356 -15.86 -9.07 10.39
N PHE A 357 -16.78 -8.34 9.73
CA PHE A 357 -17.07 -8.50 8.29
C PHE A 357 -16.48 -7.41 7.40
N SER A 358 -15.97 -6.33 7.97
CA SER A 358 -15.22 -5.30 7.27
C SER A 358 -13.94 -6.01 6.95
N PHE A 359 -13.89 -6.48 5.73
CA PHE A 359 -12.69 -6.38 4.95
C PHE A 359 -12.35 -4.89 4.84
N LYS A 360 -11.86 -4.29 5.94
CA LYS A 360 -10.63 -3.55 5.77
C LYS A 360 -9.69 -4.58 5.18
N SER A 361 -9.14 -4.25 4.02
CA SER A 361 -7.77 -4.63 3.70
C SER A 361 -6.79 -4.08 4.77
N ASP A 362 -7.10 -4.23 6.07
CA ASP A 362 -6.08 -4.65 7.00
C ASP A 362 -5.76 -6.01 6.46
N LYS A 363 -4.66 -6.08 5.70
CA LYS A 363 -4.02 -7.30 5.23
C LYS A 363 -4.64 -8.46 5.99
N ILE A 364 -5.57 -9.18 5.35
CA ILE A 364 -5.51 -10.61 5.59
C ILE A 364 -4.07 -10.86 5.19
N ASN A 365 -3.23 -11.09 6.19
CA ASN A 365 -2.12 -11.96 5.98
C ASN A 365 -2.73 -13.36 5.69
N THR A 366 -3.55 -13.48 4.63
CA THR A 366 -3.13 -14.27 3.50
C THR A 366 -1.87 -13.56 2.99
N GLN A 367 -0.79 -13.61 3.79
CA GLN A 367 0.44 -14.07 3.22
C GLN A 367 -0.03 -15.28 2.47
N MET A 368 -0.07 -15.14 1.15
CA MET A 368 -0.16 -16.30 0.31
C MET A 368 0.93 -17.20 0.86
N ASN A 369 0.55 -18.27 1.57
CA ASN A 369 1.48 -19.06 2.37
C ASN A 369 2.20 -19.99 1.41
N PHE A 370 2.98 -19.38 0.53
CA PHE A 370 3.83 -20.08 -0.40
C PHE A 370 5.03 -20.60 0.38
N PRO A 371 5.42 -21.86 0.15
CA PRO A 371 6.69 -22.33 0.66
C PRO A 371 7.82 -21.42 0.16
N LEU A 372 8.69 -20.99 1.08
CA LEU A 372 9.85 -20.13 0.77
C LEU A 372 10.77 -20.75 -0.31
N ASN A 373 10.74 -22.07 -0.45
CA ASN A 373 11.48 -22.83 -1.44
C ASN A 373 10.54 -23.80 -2.15
N THR A 374 10.34 -23.61 -3.45
CA THR A 374 9.45 -24.46 -4.26
C THR A 374 10.18 -24.92 -5.53
N ILE A 375 9.97 -26.17 -5.95
CA ILE A 375 10.40 -26.69 -7.25
C ILE A 375 9.16 -27.13 -8.03
N LEU A 376 8.92 -26.49 -9.18
CA LEU A 376 7.92 -26.90 -10.15
C LEU A 376 8.56 -27.94 -11.08
N TYR A 377 8.08 -29.18 -11.04
CA TYR A 377 8.69 -30.28 -11.81
C TYR A 377 7.70 -31.02 -12.69
N GLY A 378 8.16 -31.46 -13.86
CA GLY A 378 7.34 -32.25 -14.78
C GLY A 378 7.90 -32.33 -16.20
N PRO A 379 7.22 -33.05 -17.11
CA PRO A 379 7.61 -33.12 -18.52
C PRO A 379 7.71 -31.74 -19.19
N PRO A 380 8.47 -31.60 -20.29
CA PRO A 380 8.45 -30.37 -21.08
C PRO A 380 7.04 -30.09 -21.61
N GLY A 381 6.68 -28.80 -21.75
CA GLY A 381 5.38 -28.39 -22.29
C GLY A 381 4.21 -28.37 -21.30
N THR A 382 4.42 -28.66 -20.01
CA THR A 382 3.35 -28.67 -18.99
C THR A 382 3.07 -27.31 -18.33
N GLY A 383 3.54 -26.21 -18.94
CA GLY A 383 3.27 -24.86 -18.43
C GLY A 383 4.08 -24.47 -17.18
N LYS A 384 5.22 -25.10 -16.90
CA LYS A 384 6.08 -24.75 -15.75
C LYS A 384 6.46 -23.27 -15.75
N THR A 385 7.00 -22.75 -16.86
CA THR A 385 7.39 -21.34 -17.00
C THR A 385 6.22 -20.38 -16.80
N TYR A 386 5.04 -20.72 -17.34
CA TYR A 386 3.81 -19.96 -17.14
C TYR A 386 3.45 -19.85 -15.66
N ASN A 387 3.47 -20.98 -14.94
CA ASN A 387 3.16 -21.02 -13.51
C ASN A 387 4.22 -20.33 -12.65
N THR A 388 5.49 -20.37 -13.06
CA THR A 388 6.58 -19.64 -12.38
C THR A 388 6.36 -18.14 -12.42
N ILE A 389 6.00 -17.59 -13.58
CA ILE A 389 5.72 -16.14 -13.75
C ILE A 389 4.51 -15.75 -12.89
N LEU A 390 3.42 -16.52 -12.96
CA LEU A 390 2.23 -16.28 -12.15
C LEU A 390 2.55 -16.31 -10.65
N ARG A 391 3.27 -17.34 -10.19
CA ARG A 391 3.66 -17.51 -8.79
C ARG A 391 4.54 -16.37 -8.29
N ALA A 392 5.51 -15.93 -9.09
CA ALA A 392 6.39 -14.83 -8.73
C ALA A 392 5.62 -13.50 -8.60
N ALA A 393 4.70 -13.22 -9.52
CA ALA A 393 3.82 -12.06 -9.44
C ALA A 393 2.92 -12.11 -8.20
N GLU A 394 2.30 -13.26 -7.90
CA GLU A 394 1.48 -13.47 -6.69
C GLU A 394 2.28 -13.26 -5.40
N ILE A 395 3.55 -13.68 -5.36
CA ILE A 395 4.43 -13.50 -4.19
C ILE A 395 4.79 -12.02 -3.99
N VAL A 396 5.23 -11.33 -5.05
CA VAL A 396 5.68 -9.93 -4.98
C VAL A 396 4.53 -9.01 -4.59
N GLU A 397 3.35 -9.20 -5.19
CA GLU A 397 2.15 -8.42 -4.89
C GLU A 397 1.43 -8.89 -3.63
N ASN A 398 1.81 -10.05 -3.08
CA ASN A 398 1.19 -10.70 -1.93
C ASN A 398 -0.35 -10.82 -2.05
N ARG A 399 -0.83 -11.16 -3.26
CA ARG A 399 -2.24 -11.38 -3.57
C ARG A 399 -2.39 -12.36 -4.72
N LYS A 400 -3.62 -12.84 -4.94
CA LYS A 400 -3.96 -13.56 -6.17
C LYS A 400 -3.94 -12.61 -7.38
N ILE A 401 -3.44 -13.12 -8.50
CA ILE A 401 -3.42 -12.43 -9.79
C ILE A 401 -4.46 -13.08 -10.69
N ASP A 402 -5.35 -12.27 -11.25
CA ASP A 402 -6.56 -12.75 -11.94
C ASP A 402 -6.30 -13.15 -13.38
N SER A 403 -5.23 -12.63 -14.01
CA SER A 403 -4.87 -12.94 -15.38
C SER A 403 -3.37 -13.11 -15.59
N TYR A 404 -2.99 -13.95 -16.57
CA TYR A 404 -1.58 -14.11 -16.94
C TYR A 404 -0.97 -12.83 -17.52
N GLN A 405 -1.75 -12.02 -18.23
CA GLN A 405 -1.27 -10.78 -18.82
C GLN A 405 -0.83 -9.80 -17.73
N GLU A 406 -1.64 -9.65 -16.67
CA GLU A 406 -1.29 -8.88 -15.49
C GLU A 406 -0.04 -9.45 -14.80
N ALA A 407 0.02 -10.77 -14.61
CA ALA A 407 1.19 -11.42 -14.02
C ALA A 407 2.48 -11.15 -14.81
N LEU A 408 2.40 -11.15 -16.15
CA LEU A 408 3.54 -10.87 -17.02
C LEU A 408 4.00 -9.42 -16.94
N GLU A 409 3.07 -8.47 -16.79
CA GLU A 409 3.38 -7.05 -16.61
C GLU A 409 4.07 -6.81 -15.26
N ILE A 410 3.53 -7.36 -14.18
CA ILE A 410 4.14 -7.33 -12.84
C ILE A 410 5.53 -7.95 -12.87
N PHE A 411 5.66 -9.12 -13.51
CA PHE A 411 6.93 -9.83 -13.63
C PHE A 411 7.99 -8.97 -14.33
N LYS A 412 7.66 -8.39 -15.49
CA LYS A 412 8.57 -7.54 -16.25
C LYS A 412 8.95 -6.27 -15.48
N ALA A 413 8.00 -5.64 -14.81
CA ALA A 413 8.24 -4.42 -14.02
C ALA A 413 9.15 -4.68 -12.80
N ASN A 414 9.18 -5.91 -12.28
CA ASN A 414 9.96 -6.28 -11.10
C ASN A 414 11.25 -7.05 -11.43
N LEU A 415 11.49 -7.39 -12.69
CA LEU A 415 12.71 -8.10 -13.11
C LEU A 415 13.96 -7.24 -12.84
N HIS A 416 15.01 -7.84 -12.28
CA HIS A 416 16.24 -7.20 -11.79
C HIS A 416 16.08 -6.26 -10.58
N ASN A 417 14.86 -6.14 -10.05
CA ASN A 417 14.56 -5.39 -8.85
C ASN A 417 14.13 -6.32 -7.70
N SER A 418 12.85 -6.73 -7.69
CA SER A 418 12.28 -7.64 -6.71
C SER A 418 12.29 -9.10 -7.18
N ILE A 419 12.49 -9.33 -8.48
CA ILE A 419 12.53 -10.65 -9.12
C ILE A 419 13.85 -10.80 -9.88
N GLU A 420 14.56 -11.90 -9.65
CA GLU A 420 15.67 -12.33 -10.52
C GLU A 420 15.32 -13.64 -11.21
N PHE A 421 15.64 -13.74 -12.51
CA PHE A 421 15.43 -14.95 -13.29
C PHE A 421 16.77 -15.42 -13.84
N ILE A 422 17.18 -16.63 -13.47
CA ILE A 422 18.41 -17.26 -13.95
C ILE A 422 18.14 -18.67 -14.46
N THR A 423 19.05 -19.18 -15.28
CA THR A 423 19.01 -20.56 -15.78
C THR A 423 20.31 -21.27 -15.43
N PHE A 424 20.21 -22.42 -14.77
CA PHE A 424 21.38 -23.23 -14.43
C PHE A 424 21.91 -24.03 -15.62
N HIS A 425 23.23 -24.10 -15.70
CA HIS A 425 23.96 -24.89 -16.68
C HIS A 425 25.13 -25.62 -16.00
N GLN A 426 25.73 -26.61 -16.68
CA GLN A 426 26.71 -27.52 -16.07
C GLN A 426 27.96 -26.82 -15.50
N ASN A 427 28.32 -25.67 -16.05
CA ASN A 427 29.47 -24.87 -15.60
C ASN A 427 29.11 -23.77 -14.59
N TYR A 428 27.83 -23.64 -14.22
CA TYR A 428 27.41 -22.64 -13.24
C TYR A 428 28.04 -22.97 -11.88
N SER A 429 28.68 -21.99 -11.25
CA SER A 429 29.49 -22.22 -10.05
C SER A 429 29.07 -21.35 -8.86
N TYR A 430 29.66 -21.63 -7.70
CA TYR A 430 29.48 -20.85 -6.48
C TYR A 430 29.87 -19.38 -6.68
N GLU A 431 30.92 -19.15 -7.46
CA GLU A 431 31.46 -17.82 -7.75
C GLU A 431 30.50 -16.94 -8.56
N ASP A 432 29.65 -17.55 -9.40
CA ASP A 432 28.62 -16.84 -10.17
C ASP A 432 27.35 -16.60 -9.33
N PHE A 433 27.05 -17.53 -8.42
CA PHE A 433 25.81 -17.51 -7.64
C PHE A 433 25.93 -16.68 -6.36
N ILE A 434 27.04 -16.84 -5.62
CA ILE A 434 27.21 -16.28 -4.27
C ILE A 434 28.26 -15.17 -4.28
N GLN A 435 29.53 -15.51 -4.54
CA GLN A 435 30.61 -14.54 -4.55
C GLN A 435 31.87 -15.14 -5.16
N GLY A 436 32.52 -14.41 -6.05
CA GLY A 436 33.75 -14.83 -6.73
C GLY A 436 34.80 -13.72 -6.79
N LEU A 437 36.06 -14.10 -6.99
CA LEU A 437 37.14 -13.15 -7.29
C LEU A 437 37.22 -12.96 -8.82
N ARG A 438 37.22 -11.70 -9.27
CA ARG A 438 37.39 -11.34 -10.68
C ARG A 438 38.58 -10.38 -10.84
N PRO A 439 39.40 -10.53 -11.89
CA PRO A 439 40.50 -9.60 -12.14
C PRO A 439 39.96 -8.21 -12.51
N GLU A 440 40.58 -7.17 -11.95
CA GLU A 440 40.34 -5.77 -12.32
C GLU A 440 41.16 -5.42 -13.57
N THR A 441 40.49 -5.07 -14.67
CA THR A 441 41.15 -4.79 -15.96
C THR A 441 41.57 -3.33 -16.15
N ASP A 442 41.22 -2.46 -15.19
CA ASP A 442 41.39 -1.01 -15.34
C ASP A 442 42.77 -0.50 -14.86
N ASN A 443 43.50 -1.29 -14.06
CA ASN A 443 44.83 -0.94 -13.59
C ASN A 443 45.93 -1.48 -14.52
N LYS A 444 46.51 -0.61 -15.37
CA LYS A 444 47.60 -0.96 -16.32
C LYS A 444 48.92 -1.39 -15.66
N SER A 445 49.08 -1.27 -14.34
CA SER A 445 50.35 -1.51 -13.64
C SER A 445 50.36 -2.68 -12.65
N SER A 446 49.21 -3.29 -12.31
CA SER A 446 49.16 -4.46 -11.42
C SER A 446 47.83 -5.23 -11.55
N LEU A 447 47.90 -6.56 -11.68
CA LEU A 447 46.73 -7.44 -11.64
C LEU A 447 46.17 -7.51 -10.21
N THR A 448 45.08 -6.81 -9.95
CA THR A 448 44.30 -6.86 -8.70
C THR A 448 43.07 -7.75 -8.88
N PHE A 449 42.67 -8.46 -7.83
CA PHE A 449 41.46 -9.29 -7.82
C PHE A 449 40.43 -8.67 -6.89
N ASP A 450 39.26 -8.32 -7.42
CA ASP A 450 38.15 -7.80 -6.65
C ASP A 450 37.11 -8.87 -6.38
N LYS A 451 36.51 -8.81 -5.19
CA LYS A 451 35.35 -9.62 -4.84
C LYS A 451 34.15 -9.10 -5.63
N ARG A 452 33.43 -10.00 -6.30
CA ARG A 452 32.15 -9.71 -6.96
C ARG A 452 31.07 -10.60 -6.39
N ASP A 453 30.00 -9.98 -5.94
CA ASP A 453 28.83 -10.66 -5.44
C ASP A 453 28.04 -11.30 -6.59
N GLY A 454 27.67 -12.55 -6.40
CA GLY A 454 26.83 -13.31 -7.30
C GLY A 454 25.35 -12.93 -7.16
N ILE A 455 24.54 -13.42 -8.09
CA ILE A 455 23.15 -13.01 -8.23
C ILE A 455 22.29 -13.28 -6.99
N PHE A 456 22.52 -14.41 -6.31
CA PHE A 456 21.77 -14.79 -5.12
C PHE A 456 22.13 -13.90 -3.93
N LYS A 457 23.42 -13.61 -3.74
CA LYS A 457 23.87 -12.69 -2.68
C LYS A 457 23.29 -11.30 -2.90
N LYS A 458 23.32 -10.78 -4.14
CA LYS A 458 22.76 -9.47 -4.48
C LYS A 458 21.27 -9.35 -4.14
N ILE A 459 20.43 -10.30 -4.56
CA ILE A 459 18.99 -10.25 -4.26
C ILE A 459 18.69 -10.51 -2.76
N ALA A 460 19.47 -11.37 -2.10
CA ALA A 460 19.33 -11.60 -0.66
C ALA A 460 19.70 -10.36 0.16
N ASP A 461 20.78 -9.66 -0.19
CA ASP A 461 21.18 -8.42 0.49
C ASP A 461 20.11 -7.33 0.31
N LYS A 462 19.56 -7.15 -0.91
CA LYS A 462 18.43 -6.26 -1.19
C LYS A 462 17.20 -6.60 -0.34
N ALA A 463 16.84 -7.88 -0.29
CA ALA A 463 15.69 -8.35 0.47
C ALA A 463 15.85 -8.13 1.98
N LEU A 464 17.04 -8.42 2.52
CA LEU A 464 17.40 -8.22 3.92
C LEU A 464 17.41 -6.74 4.30
N GLU A 465 17.91 -5.87 3.41
CA GLU A 465 17.88 -4.43 3.61
C GLU A 465 16.45 -3.90 3.69
N ASN A 466 15.59 -4.25 2.74
CA ASN A 466 14.17 -3.86 2.80
C ASN A 466 13.49 -4.37 4.07
N LEU A 467 13.77 -5.60 4.49
CA LEU A 467 13.22 -6.17 5.71
C LEU A 467 13.64 -5.37 6.94
N LYS A 468 14.94 -5.12 7.11
CA LYS A 468 15.48 -4.29 8.20
C LYS A 468 14.92 -2.87 8.21
N LEU A 469 14.76 -2.28 7.03
CA LEU A 469 14.21 -0.93 6.88
C LEU A 469 12.71 -0.89 7.20
N SER A 470 11.95 -1.93 6.86
CA SER A 470 10.51 -2.02 7.18
C SER A 470 10.22 -2.23 8.67
N GLU A 471 11.21 -2.67 9.46
CA GLU A 471 11.06 -3.01 10.88
C GLU A 471 11.51 -1.91 11.84
N LYS A 472 12.22 -0.89 11.33
CA LYS A 472 12.69 0.22 12.14
C LYS A 472 11.55 1.18 12.48
N ALA A 473 11.57 1.75 13.68
CA ALA A 473 10.65 2.82 14.06
C ALA A 473 10.86 4.05 13.16
N PRO A 474 9.81 4.83 12.84
CA PRO A 474 9.89 5.99 11.95
C PRO A 474 11.03 6.99 12.30
N ASP A 475 11.40 7.05 13.58
CA ASP A 475 12.36 8.02 14.10
C ASP A 475 13.84 7.57 13.98
N GLU A 476 14.13 6.27 13.80
CA GLU A 476 15.52 5.75 13.63
C GLU A 476 15.95 5.57 12.16
N LEU A 477 15.01 5.77 11.22
CA LEU A 477 15.16 5.49 9.79
C LEU A 477 15.77 6.62 8.95
N SER A 478 16.01 7.79 9.55
CA SER A 478 15.89 9.05 8.81
C SER A 478 17.07 9.49 7.93
N ASN A 479 18.31 9.01 8.07
CA ASN A 479 19.44 9.66 7.35
C ASN A 479 20.10 8.78 6.29
N LYS A 480 20.57 7.58 6.65
CA LYS A 480 21.30 6.70 5.71
C LYS A 480 20.41 6.20 4.56
N ALA A 481 19.17 5.81 4.84
CA ALA A 481 18.24 5.35 3.81
C ALA A 481 17.81 6.48 2.86
N LEU A 482 17.63 7.69 3.39
CA LEU A 482 17.36 8.88 2.57
C LEU A 482 18.55 9.22 1.69
N PHE A 483 19.77 9.13 2.23
CA PHE A 483 20.99 9.37 1.48
C PHE A 483 21.17 8.33 0.36
N LEU A 484 20.94 7.04 0.63
CA LEU A 484 21.01 5.99 -0.39
C LEU A 484 19.96 6.18 -1.49
N ASN A 485 18.72 6.52 -1.14
CA ASN A 485 17.67 6.81 -2.12
C ASN A 485 18.01 8.04 -2.97
N ALA A 486 18.49 9.12 -2.34
CA ALA A 486 18.94 10.31 -3.06
C ALA A 486 20.14 10.03 -3.97
N LEU A 487 21.03 9.12 -3.56
CA LEU A 487 22.16 8.66 -4.36
C LEU A 487 21.67 7.89 -5.59
N GLU A 488 20.74 6.93 -5.44
CA GLU A 488 20.14 6.21 -6.57
C GLU A 488 19.45 7.15 -7.55
N LYS A 489 18.68 8.14 -7.06
CA LYS A 489 18.08 9.17 -7.93
C LYS A 489 19.13 9.94 -8.73
N LEU A 490 20.27 10.27 -8.12
CA LEU A 490 21.36 10.92 -8.85
C LEU A 490 21.97 9.98 -9.90
N LYS A 491 22.04 8.66 -9.65
CA LYS A 491 22.46 7.67 -10.65
C LYS A 491 21.52 7.64 -11.85
N ASP A 492 20.23 7.51 -11.60
CA ASP A 492 19.22 7.50 -12.66
C ASP A 492 19.30 8.78 -13.49
N ASN A 493 19.41 9.94 -12.82
CA ASN A 493 19.56 11.23 -13.51
C ASN A 493 20.83 11.31 -14.37
N VAL A 494 21.95 10.73 -13.91
CA VAL A 494 23.19 10.70 -14.69
C VAL A 494 23.06 9.78 -15.92
N ILE A 495 22.34 8.67 -15.79
CA ILE A 495 22.11 7.70 -16.88
C ILE A 495 21.14 8.25 -17.93
N ASP A 496 20.02 8.83 -17.49
CA ASP A 496 18.91 9.23 -18.35
C ASP A 496 19.10 10.62 -18.99
N SER A 497 19.99 11.45 -18.43
CA SER A 497 20.16 12.82 -18.90
C SER A 497 20.93 12.89 -20.22
N THR A 498 20.31 13.51 -21.22
CA THR A 498 20.97 13.86 -22.50
C THR A 498 22.03 14.96 -22.36
N THR A 499 22.07 15.65 -21.21
CA THR A 499 23.05 16.70 -20.90
C THR A 499 23.87 16.35 -19.65
N PRO A 500 25.21 16.41 -19.69
CA PRO A 500 26.03 16.07 -18.53
C PRO A 500 25.70 16.89 -17.28
N ILE A 501 25.41 16.20 -16.18
CA ILE A 501 25.11 16.84 -14.89
C ILE A 501 26.38 17.41 -14.30
N LYS A 502 26.39 18.72 -14.04
CA LYS A 502 27.57 19.42 -13.54
C LYS A 502 27.80 19.15 -12.06
N ILE A 503 29.04 18.81 -11.70
CA ILE A 503 29.54 18.77 -10.33
C ILE A 503 29.91 20.19 -9.87
N ASN A 504 30.53 20.95 -10.79
CA ASN A 504 30.81 22.38 -10.63
C ASN A 504 30.92 23.05 -12.02
N GLU A 505 31.42 24.28 -12.09
CA GLU A 505 31.54 25.03 -13.35
C GLU A 505 32.37 24.33 -14.44
N THR A 506 33.35 23.50 -14.05
CA THR A 506 34.34 22.91 -14.96
C THR A 506 34.36 21.38 -14.96
N ALA A 507 33.58 20.73 -14.10
CA ALA A 507 33.52 19.27 -13.96
C ALA A 507 32.08 18.76 -13.95
N TYR A 508 31.85 17.61 -14.55
CA TYR A 508 30.54 17.01 -14.76
C TYR A 508 30.60 15.48 -14.71
N PHE A 509 29.47 14.86 -14.37
CA PHE A 509 29.28 13.43 -14.47
C PHE A 509 29.16 13.02 -15.94
N THR A 510 29.80 11.92 -16.30
CA THR A 510 29.81 11.38 -17.66
C THR A 510 29.03 10.08 -17.77
N ASP A 511 28.95 9.29 -16.69
CA ASP A 511 28.25 8.01 -16.64
C ASP A 511 28.03 7.57 -15.18
N ALA A 512 27.19 6.57 -14.95
CA ALA A 512 27.02 5.90 -13.66
C ALA A 512 27.18 4.37 -13.82
N GLU A 513 28.06 3.78 -13.02
CA GLU A 513 28.35 2.34 -13.01
C GLU A 513 27.76 1.70 -11.75
N ASP A 514 27.85 0.37 -11.63
CA ASP A 514 27.32 -0.38 -10.47
C ASP A 514 27.82 0.17 -9.11
N ASP A 515 29.08 0.63 -9.02
CA ASP A 515 29.73 1.03 -7.77
C ASP A 515 30.30 2.47 -7.76
N ALA A 516 30.22 3.22 -8.87
CA ALA A 516 30.82 4.55 -8.97
C ALA A 516 30.17 5.47 -10.03
N PHE A 517 30.23 6.78 -9.81
CA PHE A 517 30.04 7.75 -10.89
C PHE A 517 31.32 7.89 -11.72
N ARG A 518 31.19 7.96 -13.05
CA ARG A 518 32.23 8.49 -13.92
C ARG A 518 32.10 10.00 -14.01
N TYR A 519 33.22 10.72 -13.94
CA TYR A 519 33.23 12.17 -14.08
C TYR A 519 34.50 12.69 -14.75
N SER A 520 34.35 13.83 -15.42
CA SER A 520 35.44 14.50 -16.14
C SER A 520 35.32 16.03 -16.00
N GLY A 521 36.23 16.77 -16.64
CA GLY A 521 36.18 18.23 -16.69
C GLY A 521 36.71 18.80 -18.00
N ASP A 522 36.30 20.03 -18.30
CA ASP A 522 36.47 20.67 -19.62
C ASP A 522 37.94 20.76 -20.08
N ASN A 523 38.88 20.85 -19.12
CA ASN A 523 40.32 20.95 -19.39
C ASN A 523 41.11 19.68 -19.03
N TRP A 524 40.43 18.56 -18.80
CA TRP A 524 41.08 17.32 -18.37
C TRP A 524 41.52 16.51 -19.58
N THR A 525 42.63 16.92 -20.19
CA THR A 525 43.32 16.16 -21.23
C THR A 525 44.48 15.39 -20.59
N LEU A 526 44.22 14.17 -20.14
CA LEU A 526 45.29 13.23 -19.90
C LEU A 526 45.60 12.55 -21.23
N ASN A 527 46.82 12.78 -21.71
CA ASN A 527 47.40 12.16 -22.89
C ASN A 527 47.34 10.63 -22.78
N ASP A 528 46.24 10.02 -23.22
CA ASP A 528 46.23 8.66 -23.76
C ASP A 528 44.86 8.32 -24.37
N LYS A 529 44.91 7.60 -25.49
CA LYS A 529 43.74 7.07 -26.19
C LYS A 529 42.93 6.18 -25.23
N GLY A 530 41.74 6.63 -24.83
CA GLY A 530 40.77 5.85 -24.07
C GLY A 530 40.48 6.32 -22.64
N PHE A 531 40.79 7.55 -22.26
CA PHE A 531 40.39 8.07 -20.94
C PHE A 531 38.86 8.21 -20.83
N ASN A 532 38.24 7.37 -20.00
CA ASN A 532 36.79 7.32 -19.78
C ASN A 532 36.35 8.03 -18.48
N GLY A 533 37.06 9.09 -18.06
CA GLY A 533 36.78 9.81 -16.81
C GLY A 533 37.31 9.13 -15.55
N PHE A 534 37.36 9.89 -14.45
CA PHE A 534 37.69 9.38 -13.11
C PHE A 534 36.49 8.68 -12.46
N ARG A 535 36.74 7.75 -11.53
CA ARG A 535 35.69 6.99 -10.82
C ARG A 535 35.49 7.52 -9.41
N MET A 536 34.28 8.00 -9.11
CA MET A 536 33.87 8.44 -7.78
C MET A 536 33.04 7.35 -7.11
N LYS A 537 33.66 6.56 -6.21
CA LYS A 537 33.00 5.41 -5.59
C LYS A 537 31.84 5.83 -4.69
N TYR A 538 30.72 5.11 -4.80
CA TYR A 538 29.56 5.32 -3.93
C TYR A 538 29.89 5.09 -2.45
N SER A 539 30.76 4.12 -2.17
CA SER A 539 31.22 3.82 -0.81
C SER A 539 31.89 5.02 -0.13
N ASP A 540 32.61 5.86 -0.88
CA ASP A 540 33.25 7.06 -0.33
C ASP A 540 32.19 8.12 0.05
N LEU A 541 31.17 8.32 -0.80
CA LEU A 541 30.07 9.26 -0.55
C LEU A 541 29.19 8.81 0.63
N ILE A 542 28.91 7.50 0.72
CA ILE A 542 28.19 6.91 1.86
C ILE A 542 28.99 7.13 3.14
N ARG A 543 30.33 6.97 3.08
CA ARG A 543 31.18 7.21 4.25
C ARG A 543 31.15 8.66 4.72
N PHE A 544 31.06 9.61 3.79
CA PHE A 544 30.93 11.03 4.15
C PHE A 544 29.62 11.32 4.90
N ASP A 545 28.54 10.62 4.55
CA ASP A 545 27.27 10.71 5.28
C ASP A 545 27.39 10.12 6.69
N GLU A 546 27.98 8.91 6.80
CA GLU A 546 28.21 8.24 8.09
C GLU A 546 29.07 9.08 9.06
N GLU A 547 30.09 9.76 8.53
CA GLU A 547 31.01 10.59 9.31
C GLU A 547 30.56 12.05 9.44
N ASN A 548 29.36 12.39 8.95
CA ASN A 548 28.79 13.73 8.99
C ASN A 548 29.73 14.82 8.44
N VAL A 549 30.37 14.55 7.31
CA VAL A 549 31.29 15.50 6.65
C VAL A 549 30.56 16.82 6.36
N VAL A 550 31.14 17.93 6.83
CA VAL A 550 30.61 19.29 6.64
C VAL A 550 31.50 20.13 5.72
N GLY A 551 32.70 19.65 5.40
CA GLY A 551 33.58 20.32 4.45
C GLY A 551 34.71 19.46 3.88
N ARG A 552 35.34 19.98 2.83
CA ARG A 552 36.47 19.33 2.12
C ARG A 552 37.70 19.04 3.00
N LYS A 553 37.83 19.72 4.15
CA LYS A 553 38.96 19.50 5.08
C LYS A 553 38.79 18.18 5.82
N ASP A 554 37.57 17.88 6.26
CA ASP A 554 37.21 16.65 6.98
C ASP A 554 37.50 15.41 6.12
N ILE A 555 37.23 15.48 4.81
CA ILE A 555 37.54 14.39 3.86
C ILE A 555 39.03 14.01 3.89
N LYS A 556 39.94 14.98 4.05
CA LYS A 556 41.39 14.70 4.06
C LYS A 556 41.84 13.97 5.33
N GLU A 557 41.08 14.10 6.40
CA GLU A 557 41.38 13.51 7.71
C GLU A 557 40.82 12.09 7.85
N LEU A 558 39.88 11.67 6.99
CA LEU A 558 39.34 10.32 6.97
C LEU A 558 40.38 9.26 6.57
N THR A 559 40.42 8.12 7.27
CA THR A 559 41.40 7.05 7.04
C THR A 559 40.93 5.97 6.06
N ASN A 560 39.61 5.74 5.95
CA ASN A 560 39.00 4.63 5.22
C ASN A 560 38.23 5.07 3.96
N ILE A 561 38.85 5.93 3.14
CA ILE A 561 38.30 6.38 1.86
C ILE A 561 39.35 6.22 0.76
N SER A 562 38.93 6.19 -0.51
CA SER A 562 39.85 6.06 -1.63
C SER A 562 40.90 7.20 -1.66
N GLY A 563 42.11 6.89 -2.16
CA GLY A 563 43.16 7.90 -2.35
C GLY A 563 42.72 9.02 -3.30
N LEU A 564 41.87 8.69 -4.28
CA LEU A 564 41.28 9.65 -5.20
C LEU A 564 40.31 10.60 -4.48
N ALA A 565 39.47 10.11 -3.55
CA ALA A 565 38.58 10.96 -2.76
C ALA A 565 39.35 12.03 -1.97
N LYS A 566 40.55 11.71 -1.47
CA LYS A 566 41.43 12.69 -0.79
C LYS A 566 42.04 13.71 -1.74
N GLN A 567 42.52 13.26 -2.89
CA GLN A 567 43.16 14.11 -3.89
C GLN A 567 42.12 15.06 -4.54
N HIS A 568 40.94 14.54 -4.85
CA HIS A 568 39.85 15.22 -5.52
C HIS A 568 38.73 15.66 -4.55
N ALA A 569 39.09 15.93 -3.28
CA ALA A 569 38.13 16.23 -2.20
C ALA A 569 37.12 17.34 -2.52
N SER A 570 37.53 18.36 -3.30
CA SER A 570 36.61 19.43 -3.71
C SER A 570 35.48 18.94 -4.62
N TYR A 571 35.76 18.00 -5.54
CA TYR A 571 34.77 17.43 -6.46
C TYR A 571 33.88 16.42 -5.74
N PHE A 572 34.50 15.57 -4.91
CA PHE A 572 33.80 14.60 -4.07
C PHE A 572 32.84 15.27 -3.08
N PHE A 573 33.25 16.37 -2.45
CA PHE A 573 32.37 17.14 -1.57
C PHE A 573 31.21 17.78 -2.33
N LYS A 574 31.45 18.32 -3.52
CA LYS A 574 30.38 18.92 -4.34
C LYS A 574 29.37 17.87 -4.82
N ALA A 575 29.83 16.71 -5.23
CA ALA A 575 28.95 15.58 -5.55
C ALA A 575 28.15 15.11 -4.32
N PHE A 576 28.78 15.06 -3.15
CA PHE A 576 28.11 14.75 -1.89
C PHE A 576 27.02 15.77 -1.54
N GLU A 577 27.27 17.07 -1.74
CA GLU A 577 26.26 18.13 -1.58
C GLU A 577 25.10 17.97 -2.56
N LEU A 578 25.38 17.59 -3.81
CA LEU A 578 24.34 17.29 -4.79
C LEU A 578 23.44 16.14 -4.31
N VAL A 579 24.02 15.04 -3.84
CA VAL A 579 23.24 13.93 -3.25
C VAL A 579 22.41 14.40 -2.06
N LYS A 580 22.99 15.18 -1.13
CA LYS A 580 22.25 15.73 0.02
C LYS A 580 21.10 16.65 -0.39
N SER A 581 21.27 17.43 -1.46
CA SER A 581 20.21 18.31 -1.98
C SER A 581 19.04 17.55 -2.61
N MET A 582 19.24 16.29 -3.00
CA MET A 582 18.21 15.39 -3.53
C MET A 582 17.43 14.64 -2.44
N ILE A 583 17.76 14.86 -1.16
CA ILE A 583 16.99 14.33 -0.04
C ILE A 583 15.68 15.12 0.08
N ASP A 584 14.57 14.43 -0.19
CA ASP A 584 13.23 15.02 -0.17
C ASP A 584 12.67 15.06 1.26
N ILE A 585 12.62 16.25 1.86
CA ILE A 585 12.14 16.47 3.24
C ILE A 585 10.67 16.05 3.40
N LYS A 586 9.86 16.02 2.34
CA LYS A 586 8.48 15.51 2.40
C LYS A 586 8.41 13.99 2.60
N GLN A 587 9.44 13.22 2.20
CA GLN A 587 9.54 11.77 2.51
C GLN A 587 9.92 11.49 3.97
N MET A 588 10.53 12.45 4.69
CA MET A 588 10.81 12.33 6.13
C MET A 588 9.53 12.22 6.97
N ILE A 589 8.39 12.74 6.47
CA ILE A 589 7.15 12.84 7.24
C ILE A 589 6.17 11.69 6.93
N LYS A 590 6.47 10.81 5.95
CA LYS A 590 5.49 9.81 5.46
C LYS A 590 6.00 8.38 5.19
N SER A 591 7.07 7.89 5.81
CA SER A 591 7.62 6.57 5.46
C SER A 591 7.52 5.52 6.57
N ASN A 592 6.40 4.80 6.61
CA ASN A 592 6.48 3.36 6.88
C ASN A 592 7.01 2.71 5.60
N ILE A 593 8.27 2.27 5.58
CA ILE A 593 8.79 1.48 4.45
C ILE A 593 8.02 0.15 4.44
N GLU A 594 7.29 -0.11 3.36
CA GLU A 594 6.54 -1.36 3.26
C GLU A 594 7.49 -2.56 3.10
N LYS A 595 7.24 -3.61 3.89
CA LYS A 595 7.89 -4.91 3.74
C LYS A 595 7.50 -5.54 2.41
N LYS A 596 8.47 -5.75 1.53
CA LYS A 596 8.31 -6.38 0.21
C LYS A 596 8.81 -7.82 0.22
N ASN A 597 8.23 -8.64 -0.65
CA ASN A 597 8.74 -9.98 -0.94
C ASN A 597 9.63 -9.94 -2.19
N TYR A 598 10.67 -10.76 -2.18
CA TYR A 598 11.63 -10.92 -3.28
C TYR A 598 11.59 -12.34 -3.79
N VAL A 599 11.85 -12.55 -5.07
CA VAL A 599 11.79 -13.89 -5.70
C VAL A 599 13.03 -14.10 -6.56
N ILE A 600 13.71 -15.23 -6.37
CA ILE A 600 14.69 -15.73 -7.33
C ILE A 600 14.16 -16.99 -8.00
N ILE A 601 14.12 -16.95 -9.33
CA ILE A 601 13.73 -18.06 -10.18
C ILE A 601 14.97 -18.72 -10.74
N ILE A 602 15.08 -20.03 -10.51
CA ILE A 602 16.17 -20.86 -11.00
C ILE A 602 15.60 -21.87 -11.98
N ASP A 603 15.62 -21.50 -13.25
CA ASP A 603 15.19 -22.36 -14.33
C ASP A 603 16.20 -23.49 -14.55
N GLU A 604 15.70 -24.69 -14.85
CA GLU A 604 16.51 -25.89 -15.07
C GLU A 604 17.46 -26.19 -13.88
N ILE A 605 16.96 -26.07 -12.65
CA ILE A 605 17.75 -26.13 -11.41
C ILE A 605 18.61 -27.41 -11.30
N ASN A 606 18.17 -28.51 -11.90
CA ASN A 606 18.88 -29.77 -11.88
C ASN A 606 20.10 -29.82 -12.81
N ARG A 607 20.26 -28.91 -13.79
CA ARG A 607 21.36 -28.93 -14.78
C ARG A 607 22.73 -28.51 -14.22
N ALA A 608 22.80 -28.00 -13.01
CA ALA A 608 24.05 -27.72 -12.30
C ALA A 608 24.23 -28.65 -11.09
N ASN A 609 25.46 -28.76 -10.59
CA ASN A 609 25.69 -29.40 -9.30
C ASN A 609 25.24 -28.45 -8.18
N ILE A 610 23.97 -28.58 -7.78
CA ILE A 610 23.34 -27.67 -6.83
C ILE A 610 24.09 -27.61 -5.50
N SER A 611 24.58 -28.75 -4.99
CA SER A 611 25.36 -28.79 -3.73
C SER A 611 26.64 -27.95 -3.83
N ARG A 612 27.30 -27.94 -5.00
CA ARG A 612 28.47 -27.09 -5.25
C ARG A 612 28.10 -25.62 -5.46
N VAL A 613 26.99 -25.34 -6.13
CA VAL A 613 26.53 -23.97 -6.41
C VAL A 613 26.05 -23.27 -5.14
N PHE A 614 25.29 -23.96 -4.29
CA PHE A 614 24.77 -23.41 -3.03
C PHE A 614 25.83 -23.42 -1.91
N GLY A 615 26.78 -24.35 -1.91
CA GLY A 615 27.83 -24.42 -0.91
C GLY A 615 27.26 -24.42 0.53
N GLU A 616 27.71 -23.47 1.33
CA GLU A 616 27.30 -23.24 2.72
C GLU A 616 25.82 -22.82 2.85
N LEU A 617 25.21 -22.31 1.77
CA LEU A 617 23.82 -21.85 1.79
C LEU A 617 22.80 -22.96 1.88
N ILE A 618 23.18 -24.20 1.57
CA ILE A 618 22.23 -25.31 1.56
C ILE A 618 21.51 -25.45 2.91
N THR A 619 22.16 -25.11 4.02
CA THR A 619 21.54 -25.07 5.34
C THR A 619 20.75 -23.78 5.57
N LEU A 620 21.25 -22.65 5.09
CA LEU A 620 20.66 -21.32 5.33
C LEU A 620 19.31 -21.10 4.63
N ILE A 621 19.02 -21.86 3.57
CA ILE A 621 17.74 -21.74 2.87
C ILE A 621 16.57 -22.36 3.64
N GLU A 622 16.81 -23.12 4.72
CA GLU A 622 15.76 -23.69 5.57
C GLU A 622 14.94 -22.58 6.25
N PRO A 623 13.59 -22.66 6.28
CA PRO A 623 12.74 -21.59 6.82
C PRO A 623 13.09 -21.14 8.25
N ASP A 624 13.44 -22.06 9.14
CA ASP A 624 13.82 -21.76 10.52
C ASP A 624 15.22 -21.15 10.66
N LYS A 625 16.10 -21.35 9.66
CA LYS A 625 17.49 -20.86 9.65
C LYS A 625 17.68 -19.49 9.02
N ARG A 626 16.64 -18.96 8.38
CA ARG A 626 16.64 -17.63 7.75
C ARG A 626 16.55 -16.52 8.78
N SER A 627 16.73 -15.28 8.34
CA SER A 627 16.43 -14.11 9.19
C SER A 627 14.99 -14.23 9.69
N HIS A 628 14.77 -14.02 10.99
CA HIS A 628 13.44 -14.13 11.63
C HIS A 628 12.81 -15.53 11.60
N GLY A 629 13.56 -16.57 11.22
CA GLY A 629 13.19 -17.95 11.52
C GLY A 629 13.37 -18.27 13.00
N ASP A 630 12.93 -19.47 13.42
CA ASP A 630 13.01 -19.88 14.83
C ASP A 630 14.46 -19.98 15.36
N ILE A 631 15.42 -20.26 14.48
CA ILE A 631 16.84 -20.49 14.80
C ILE A 631 17.71 -19.84 13.70
N PRO A 632 17.76 -18.49 13.61
CA PRO A 632 18.46 -17.79 12.53
C PRO A 632 19.95 -18.12 12.56
N LEU A 633 20.51 -18.43 11.39
CA LEU A 633 21.90 -18.84 11.23
C LEU A 633 22.62 -17.97 10.20
N GLU A 634 23.83 -17.54 10.51
CA GLU A 634 24.72 -16.85 9.58
C GLU A 634 25.87 -17.77 9.19
N ALA A 635 26.27 -17.73 7.91
CA ALA A 635 27.49 -18.39 7.45
C ALA A 635 28.58 -17.36 7.16
N LYS A 636 29.83 -17.73 7.48
CA LYS A 636 31.00 -16.96 7.07
C LYS A 636 31.41 -17.41 5.67
N LEU A 637 31.31 -16.52 4.70
CA LEU A 637 31.72 -16.77 3.32
C LEU A 637 33.25 -16.94 3.21
N PRO A 638 33.78 -17.61 2.17
CA PRO A 638 35.22 -17.76 1.95
C PRO A 638 35.99 -16.42 1.90
N SER A 639 35.29 -15.34 1.54
CA SER A 639 35.80 -13.98 1.52
C SER A 639 36.01 -13.35 2.91
N GLY A 640 35.46 -13.97 3.96
CA GLY A 640 35.43 -13.48 5.33
C GLY A 640 34.14 -12.76 5.74
N ASP A 641 33.28 -12.43 4.78
CA ASP A 641 32.03 -11.70 5.02
C ASP A 641 30.97 -12.64 5.64
N TYR A 642 30.09 -12.11 6.51
CA TYR A 642 28.96 -12.88 7.04
C TYR A 642 27.74 -12.75 6.14
N PHE A 643 26.98 -13.83 6.01
CA PHE A 643 25.81 -13.90 5.14
C PHE A 643 24.67 -14.67 5.79
N ILE A 644 23.44 -14.17 5.61
CA ILE A 644 22.20 -14.79 6.05
C ILE A 644 21.16 -14.68 4.94
N VAL A 645 20.34 -15.72 4.78
CA VAL A 645 19.22 -15.70 3.84
C VAL A 645 18.01 -15.04 4.51
N PRO A 646 17.39 -14.00 3.93
CA PRO A 646 16.29 -13.31 4.58
C PRO A 646 14.95 -14.04 4.46
N SER A 647 14.04 -13.84 5.43
CA SER A 647 12.71 -14.48 5.44
C SER A 647 11.74 -13.97 4.37
N ASN A 648 12.01 -12.82 3.74
CA ASN A 648 11.20 -12.27 2.65
C ASN A 648 11.72 -12.62 1.24
N LEU A 649 12.72 -13.51 1.12
CA LEU A 649 13.20 -14.02 -0.18
C LEU A 649 12.60 -15.39 -0.48
N TYR A 650 12.03 -15.58 -1.67
CA TYR A 650 11.47 -16.85 -2.14
C TYR A 650 12.33 -17.43 -3.25
N ILE A 651 12.52 -18.74 -3.25
CA ILE A 651 13.27 -19.49 -4.27
C ILE A 651 12.30 -20.37 -5.03
N ILE A 652 12.19 -20.16 -6.35
CA ILE A 652 11.36 -20.98 -7.24
C ILE A 652 12.27 -21.67 -8.26
N GLY A 653 12.44 -22.98 -8.14
CA GLY A 653 13.13 -23.80 -9.13
C GLY A 653 12.16 -24.37 -10.17
N THR A 654 12.62 -24.56 -11.40
CA THR A 654 11.93 -25.44 -12.37
C THR A 654 12.80 -26.65 -12.68
N MET A 655 12.17 -27.80 -12.91
CA MET A 655 12.88 -29.05 -13.21
C MET A 655 12.16 -29.83 -14.32
N ASN A 656 12.90 -30.16 -15.39
CA ASN A 656 12.43 -31.12 -16.39
C ASN A 656 12.72 -32.55 -15.91
N THR A 657 11.68 -33.38 -15.85
CA THR A 657 11.80 -34.79 -15.44
C THR A 657 12.16 -35.74 -16.57
N ALA A 658 12.02 -35.31 -17.84
CA ALA A 658 12.30 -36.14 -19.00
C ALA A 658 13.80 -36.28 -19.29
N ASP A 659 14.62 -35.36 -18.78
CA ASP A 659 16.06 -35.34 -19.02
C ASP A 659 16.77 -36.38 -18.12
N LYS A 660 16.98 -37.58 -18.68
CA LYS A 660 17.69 -38.71 -18.05
C LYS A 660 19.20 -38.48 -17.87
N SER A 661 19.75 -37.38 -18.40
CA SER A 661 21.18 -37.04 -18.36
C SER A 661 21.58 -36.16 -17.18
N ILE A 662 20.67 -35.89 -16.25
CA ILE A 662 20.84 -34.89 -15.19
C ILE A 662 21.01 -35.57 -13.82
N ALA A 663 21.87 -34.99 -12.98
CA ALA A 663 22.13 -35.48 -11.63
C ALA A 663 20.82 -35.62 -10.84
N LEU A 664 20.64 -36.78 -10.19
CA LEU A 664 19.57 -36.97 -9.21
C LEU A 664 19.72 -35.89 -8.14
N LEU A 665 18.64 -35.13 -7.89
CA LEU A 665 18.65 -34.08 -6.88
C LEU A 665 19.01 -34.70 -5.52
N ASP A 666 20.01 -34.14 -4.85
CA ASP A 666 20.51 -34.64 -3.57
C ASP A 666 19.36 -34.71 -2.54
N ILE A 667 19.35 -35.77 -1.72
CA ILE A 667 18.42 -35.98 -0.59
C ILE A 667 18.47 -34.78 0.37
N ALA A 668 19.63 -34.12 0.50
CA ALA A 668 19.78 -32.88 1.23
C ALA A 668 18.87 -31.77 0.69
N LEU A 669 18.84 -31.56 -0.63
CA LEU A 669 18.02 -30.52 -1.26
C LEU A 669 16.55 -30.88 -1.26
N ARG A 670 16.22 -32.16 -1.45
CA ARG A 670 14.82 -32.61 -1.46
C ARG A 670 14.07 -32.29 -0.16
N ARG A 671 14.78 -32.23 0.97
CA ARG A 671 14.20 -31.89 2.28
C ARG A 671 13.94 -30.39 2.48
N ARG A 672 14.49 -29.55 1.60
CA ARG A 672 14.53 -28.08 1.76
C ARG A 672 13.65 -27.34 0.77
N PHE A 673 13.14 -28.06 -0.23
CA PHE A 673 12.21 -27.56 -1.24
C PHE A 673 10.90 -28.34 -1.16
N VAL A 674 9.79 -27.64 -1.36
CA VAL A 674 8.49 -28.27 -1.66
C VAL A 674 8.43 -28.57 -3.16
N PHE A 675 8.05 -29.79 -3.52
CA PHE A 675 7.99 -30.25 -4.91
C PHE A 675 6.54 -30.23 -5.39
N GLU A 676 6.24 -29.37 -6.35
CA GLU A 676 4.93 -29.26 -6.99
C GLU A 676 4.99 -29.86 -8.39
N SER A 677 4.18 -30.90 -8.63
CA SER A 677 4.16 -31.61 -9.91
C SER A 677 3.27 -30.91 -10.94
N MET A 678 3.82 -30.68 -12.13
CA MET A 678 3.12 -30.11 -13.28
C MET A 678 2.97 -31.18 -14.36
N TYR A 679 1.84 -31.88 -14.38
CA TYR A 679 1.52 -32.90 -15.36
C TYR A 679 0.77 -32.32 -16.56
N PRO A 680 0.85 -32.97 -17.74
CA PRO A 680 0.04 -32.56 -18.89
C PRO A 680 -1.45 -32.62 -18.54
N LEU A 681 -2.18 -31.54 -18.82
CA LEU A 681 -3.63 -31.49 -18.69
C LEU A 681 -4.25 -31.91 -20.03
N TYR A 682 -4.78 -33.12 -20.08
CA TYR A 682 -5.39 -33.69 -21.30
C TYR A 682 -6.85 -33.26 -21.51
N GLU A 683 -7.46 -32.57 -20.54
CA GLU A 683 -8.84 -32.09 -20.60
C GLU A 683 -8.88 -30.58 -20.32
N ILE A 684 -8.77 -29.77 -21.38
CA ILE A 684 -9.03 -28.33 -21.30
C ILE A 684 -10.49 -28.12 -21.72
N LYS A 685 -11.33 -27.59 -20.82
CA LYS A 685 -12.76 -27.31 -21.11
C LYS A 685 -12.87 -26.40 -22.35
N GLY A 686 -13.51 -26.92 -23.41
CA GLY A 686 -13.73 -26.19 -24.66
C GLY A 686 -12.68 -26.42 -25.76
N SER A 687 -11.76 -27.37 -25.59
CA SER A 687 -10.74 -27.72 -26.60
C SER A 687 -10.84 -29.21 -26.97
N GLU A 688 -11.03 -29.54 -28.26
CA GLU A 688 -10.76 -30.90 -28.75
C GLU A 688 -9.24 -31.09 -28.88
N ILE A 689 -8.67 -31.93 -28.04
CA ILE A 689 -7.27 -32.32 -28.11
C ILE A 689 -7.19 -33.59 -28.97
N PHE A 690 -6.73 -33.47 -30.21
CA PHE A 690 -6.46 -34.63 -31.05
C PHE A 690 -5.22 -35.35 -30.54
N ASP A 691 -5.39 -36.61 -30.16
CA ASP A 691 -4.28 -37.52 -29.95
C ASP A 691 -3.57 -37.68 -31.30
N LYS A 692 -2.44 -37.01 -31.49
CA LYS A 692 -1.63 -37.19 -32.71
C LYS A 692 -1.04 -38.59 -32.63
N GLY A 693 -1.74 -39.51 -33.29
CA GLY A 693 -1.51 -40.93 -33.22
C GLY A 693 -0.04 -41.32 -33.34
N TYR A 694 0.33 -42.31 -32.52
CA TYR A 694 1.41 -43.20 -32.87
C TYR A 694 1.09 -43.79 -34.24
N ILE A 695 1.82 -43.33 -35.26
CA ILE A 695 1.89 -43.98 -36.55
C ILE A 695 2.48 -45.36 -36.30
N THR A 696 1.62 -46.37 -36.24
CA THR A 696 1.99 -47.72 -36.65
C THR A 696 2.35 -47.64 -38.13
N GLN A 697 3.63 -47.79 -38.45
CA GLN A 697 4.04 -48.32 -39.75
C GLN A 697 4.95 -49.52 -39.52
N ASN A 698 4.32 -50.70 -39.60
CA ASN A 698 4.99 -51.88 -40.12
C ASN A 698 5.25 -51.64 -41.62
N LYS A 699 6.53 -51.62 -42.00
CA LYS A 699 7.02 -52.33 -43.19
C LYS A 699 8.50 -52.63 -43.03
#